data_AF-A0A094YRR8-F1
#
_entry.id   AF-A0A094YRR8-F1
#
_cell.length_a   1.000
_cell.length_b   1.000
_cell.length_c   1.000
_cell.angle_alpha   90.00
_cell.angle_beta   90.00
_cell.angle_gamma   90.00
#
_symmetry.space_group_name_H-M   'P 1'
#
loop_
_entity.id
_entity.type
_entity.pdbx_description
1 polymer ?
#
loop_
_entity_poly.entity_id
_entity_poly.type
_entity_poly.pdbx_seq_one_letter_code
_entity_poly.pdbx_strand_id
1 'polypeptide(L)'
;MPLSALPTASAVTPNDKVWGIVGGNAKLVQPKDLVAAGLPDDVVKTDDLDAALSSSALSQYTDQAVQHAADAKTGAAQSQTGAAAAAVSAGQAAQTGVQVATIAESAKTNNDAAQQAVAGVTADANAAKVLLTAAMQGDAPLNYRGYWDAGTNTPALASGNGAEGDLYIVSVAGTTALDGNTAWSVGDGAWFTGGKWVYFARAGWAAVAQSLYALGTLTVAGVTTGGAASNVWLTAWLNAYAEVLAGIEADGSPIFPGARGRVGPHQYDPSALPGAGLILLDELGSVIDNRSSRAWPGATPVDAVPAPIVRRLLGRGPGAQDCGVRGFSRGSLWLYGNALYQSLYDTADAACWDVLASNDGAPLASGFGASVAAVYGLDAMVSGYTGPAIDISTIVAGVTTSTTIAVLSSGSLDTEALSATLSNADSGTVATVTQWYDQSGGGHHLTVPSGASAPRIGQTQVNGRPCISFDTSGASAAQRLSNTALTFAGGTFSVFGVGRAAGTNCSGDDRISALSVGSGTARIATVSGINEDGYLGVWDGAVLQPGHKMQTCNPGVFGISASGGDTVSVWHGSTPDPITVTAAALAGVMTGLSIGSGDDLSNASNFEFTGLVALRMSATQAQVDLIARRASLRYGFAPQTALRIICIGDSRTAGYINQDGANWPTMLPDYLIEPADIYNVAVSGSTTRDAVNYTLASIQAAISGSAVPTICTLWLGVNDFARIGGSDYSVLARIKTLIDGVTSSGALHVFLISEAYIYNQLTWQGATASGYFGANVTLINPFQAGIPFTDHSNAELWHPDNIHPTRAGDRFLASLVSAKINTYIEANS
;
A
#
# COMPACT_ATOMS: atom_id res chain seq x y z
N MET A 1 39.53 46.37 6.66
CA MET A 1 39.65 47.71 6.02
C MET A 1 40.50 47.58 4.76
N PRO A 2 40.19 48.27 3.65
CA PRO A 2 41.04 48.29 2.46
C PRO A 2 42.34 49.08 2.74
N LEU A 3 43.45 48.65 2.13
CA LEU A 3 44.80 49.22 2.32
C LEU A 3 44.86 50.74 2.02
N SER A 4 43.94 51.22 1.18
CA SER A 4 43.79 52.63 0.80
C SER A 4 43.28 53.56 1.90
N ALA A 5 42.88 53.03 3.06
CA ALA A 5 42.37 53.79 4.19
C ALA A 5 43.43 54.14 5.25
N LEU A 6 44.68 53.74 5.05
CA LEU A 6 45.78 54.10 5.95
C LEU A 6 46.18 55.56 5.73
N PRO A 7 46.43 56.35 6.80
CA PRO A 7 46.94 57.70 6.66
C PRO A 7 48.32 57.67 5.98
N THR A 8 48.56 58.61 5.04
CA THR A 8 49.88 58.80 4.43
C THR A 8 50.90 59.17 5.50
N ALA A 9 51.97 58.37 5.61
CA ALA A 9 53.09 58.66 6.51
C ALA A 9 53.75 60.00 6.13
N SER A 10 54.18 60.78 7.13
CA SER A 10 54.83 62.07 6.88
C SER A 10 56.24 61.85 6.34
N ALA A 11 56.54 62.40 5.15
CA ALA A 11 57.87 62.29 4.55
C ALA A 11 58.94 63.02 5.39
N VAL A 12 60.15 62.47 5.44
CA VAL A 12 61.32 63.14 6.03
C VAL A 12 61.81 64.23 5.07
N THR A 13 62.05 65.44 5.55
CA THR A 13 62.43 66.56 4.67
C THR A 13 63.92 66.49 4.29
N PRO A 14 64.35 67.06 3.15
CA PRO A 14 65.73 66.96 2.66
C PRO A 14 66.81 67.50 3.62
N ASN A 15 66.42 68.35 4.58
CA ASN A 15 67.33 68.99 5.53
C ASN A 15 67.25 68.42 6.95
N ASP A 16 66.31 67.50 7.22
CA ASP A 16 66.26 66.81 8.51
C ASP A 16 67.58 66.06 8.75
N LYS A 17 68.02 65.95 10.01
CA LYS A 17 69.23 65.18 10.32
C LYS A 17 68.82 63.76 10.66
N VAL A 18 69.23 62.80 9.82
CA VAL A 18 68.99 61.37 10.03
C VAL A 18 70.30 60.66 10.35
N TRP A 19 70.24 59.66 11.23
CA TRP A 19 71.42 58.84 11.52
C TRP A 19 71.67 57.87 10.36
N GLY A 20 72.86 57.90 9.78
CA GLY A 20 73.25 57.03 8.67
C GLY A 20 74.72 56.65 8.71
N ILE A 21 75.07 55.50 8.12
CA ILE A 21 76.47 55.06 8.00
C ILE A 21 76.98 55.46 6.63
N VAL A 22 77.93 56.39 6.60
CA VAL A 22 78.53 56.88 5.33
C VAL A 22 80.04 56.71 5.41
N GLY A 23 80.60 55.92 4.49
CA GLY A 23 82.03 55.57 4.51
C GLY A 23 82.42 54.66 5.68
N GLY A 24 81.49 53.81 6.15
CA GLY A 24 81.74 52.84 7.22
C GLY A 24 81.60 53.37 8.65
N ASN A 25 81.36 54.68 8.84
CA ASN A 25 81.12 55.27 10.16
C ASN A 25 79.71 55.84 10.28
N ALA A 26 79.06 55.55 11.40
CA ALA A 26 77.73 56.04 11.71
C ALA A 26 77.81 57.52 12.14
N LYS A 27 77.02 58.39 11.48
CA LYS A 27 76.93 59.83 11.78
C LYS A 27 75.58 60.40 11.36
N LEU A 28 75.22 61.56 11.91
CA LEU A 28 74.07 62.32 11.42
C LEU A 28 74.39 62.91 10.03
N VAL A 29 73.55 62.61 9.06
CA VAL A 29 73.61 63.06 7.67
C VAL A 29 72.26 63.62 7.25
N GLN A 30 72.22 64.42 6.20
CA GLN A 30 70.95 64.90 5.65
C GLN A 30 70.45 63.91 4.58
N PRO A 31 69.14 63.60 4.53
CA PRO A 31 68.57 62.69 3.53
C PRO A 31 68.97 63.04 2.09
N LYS A 32 69.07 64.33 1.75
CA LYS A 32 69.53 64.75 0.41
C LYS A 32 70.94 64.25 0.06
N ASP A 33 71.82 64.14 1.06
CA ASP A 33 73.19 63.69 0.86
C ASP A 33 73.25 62.16 0.72
N LEU A 34 72.29 61.44 1.32
CA LEU A 34 72.12 60.00 1.17
C LEU A 34 71.52 59.64 -0.19
N VAL A 35 70.52 60.38 -0.65
CA VAL A 35 69.95 60.21 -2.00
C VAL A 35 70.98 60.51 -3.08
N ALA A 36 71.78 61.58 -2.91
CA ALA A 36 72.90 61.88 -3.80
C ALA A 36 73.97 60.77 -3.81
N ALA A 37 74.08 59.99 -2.72
CA ALA A 37 74.93 58.81 -2.63
C ALA A 37 74.28 57.52 -3.18
N GLY A 38 73.10 57.61 -3.80
CA GLY A 38 72.43 56.53 -4.52
C GLY A 38 71.35 55.78 -3.73
N LEU A 39 70.93 56.27 -2.56
CA LEU A 39 69.80 55.69 -1.81
C LEU A 39 68.44 56.19 -2.33
N PRO A 40 67.35 55.41 -2.19
CA PRO A 40 66.01 55.80 -2.59
C PRO A 40 65.52 57.08 -1.88
N ASP A 41 64.70 57.89 -2.56
CA ASP A 41 64.21 59.19 -2.08
C ASP A 41 62.94 59.10 -1.22
N ASP A 42 62.40 57.89 -1.03
CA ASP A 42 61.22 57.57 -0.25
C ASP A 42 61.59 57.03 1.15
N VAL A 43 61.89 57.95 2.08
CA VAL A 43 62.16 57.62 3.49
C VAL A 43 61.05 58.18 4.39
N VAL A 44 60.41 57.30 5.16
CA VAL A 44 59.38 57.64 6.16
C VAL A 44 59.92 57.53 7.58
N LYS A 45 59.33 58.26 8.53
CA LYS A 45 59.72 58.19 9.94
C LYS A 45 59.32 56.83 10.54
N THR A 46 60.23 56.20 11.28
CA THR A 46 60.01 54.90 11.92
C THR A 46 58.80 54.90 12.86
N ASP A 47 58.64 55.94 13.68
CA ASP A 47 57.53 56.04 14.63
C ASP A 47 56.15 56.08 13.93
N ASP A 48 56.08 56.68 12.73
CA ASP A 48 54.83 56.74 11.94
C ASP A 48 54.53 55.38 11.28
N LEU A 49 55.57 54.66 10.84
CA LEU A 49 55.44 53.30 10.33
C LEU A 49 55.00 52.33 11.45
N ASP A 50 55.58 52.46 12.63
CA ASP A 50 55.22 51.66 13.81
C ASP A 50 53.80 51.99 14.29
N ALA A 51 53.35 53.25 14.20
CA ALA A 51 51.97 53.64 14.48
C ALA A 51 50.97 53.06 13.45
N ALA A 52 51.33 53.03 12.15
CA ALA A 52 50.50 52.42 11.11
C ALA A 52 50.40 50.89 11.28
N LEU A 53 51.50 50.24 11.65
CA LEU A 53 51.59 48.79 11.84
C LEU A 53 51.04 48.30 13.19
N SER A 54 50.93 49.17 14.20
CA SER A 54 50.41 48.82 15.54
C SER A 54 48.89 48.90 15.70
N SER A 55 48.14 49.31 14.66
CA SER A 55 46.68 49.37 14.73
C SER A 55 46.02 47.98 14.67
N SER A 56 44.82 47.88 15.25
CA SER A 56 43.96 46.69 15.45
C SER A 56 43.75 45.76 14.24
N ALA A 57 44.14 46.18 13.04
CA ALA A 57 44.07 45.39 11.82
C ALA A 57 44.96 44.13 11.86
N LEU A 58 46.18 44.20 12.42
CA LEU A 58 47.08 43.03 12.44
C LEU A 58 46.56 41.91 13.35
N SER A 59 45.96 42.27 14.50
CA SER A 59 45.31 41.30 15.39
C SER A 59 44.12 40.63 14.70
N GLN A 60 43.28 41.41 14.01
CA GLN A 60 42.13 40.85 13.27
C GLN A 60 42.54 39.88 12.16
N TYR A 61 43.63 40.17 11.43
CA TYR A 61 44.15 39.24 10.42
C TYR A 61 44.73 37.97 11.05
N THR A 62 45.34 38.09 12.23
CA THR A 62 45.84 36.93 12.97
C THR A 62 44.67 36.03 13.41
N ASP A 63 43.60 36.62 13.94
CA ASP A 63 42.39 35.90 14.35
C ASP A 63 41.68 35.23 13.15
N GLN A 64 41.59 35.93 12.02
CA GLN A 64 41.04 35.38 10.77
C GLN A 64 41.86 34.22 10.22
N ALA A 65 43.20 34.33 10.26
CA ALA A 65 44.08 33.24 9.83
C ALA A 65 43.94 32.00 10.73
N VAL A 66 43.75 32.20 12.04
CA VAL A 66 43.47 31.11 13.00
C VAL A 66 42.12 30.45 12.70
N GLN A 67 41.08 31.24 12.42
CA GLN A 67 39.76 30.70 12.05
C GLN A 67 39.81 29.92 10.74
N HIS A 68 40.46 30.44 9.70
CA HIS A 68 40.62 29.73 8.43
C HIS A 68 41.40 28.42 8.59
N ALA A 69 42.40 28.37 9.46
CA ALA A 69 43.13 27.14 9.78
C ALA A 69 42.23 26.11 10.49
N ALA A 70 41.33 26.55 11.38
CA ALA A 70 40.36 25.68 12.06
C ALA A 70 39.30 25.13 11.10
N ASP A 71 38.80 25.97 10.19
CA ASP A 71 37.82 25.59 9.16
C ASP A 71 38.45 24.58 8.18
N ALA A 72 39.68 24.82 7.74
CA ALA A 72 40.43 23.90 6.87
C ALA A 72 40.65 22.52 7.53
N LYS A 73 40.94 22.50 8.84
CA LYS A 73 41.08 21.25 9.62
C LYS A 73 39.75 20.48 9.70
N THR A 74 38.64 21.19 9.89
CA THR A 74 37.29 20.61 9.92
C THR A 74 36.91 20.03 8.55
N GLY A 75 37.17 20.76 7.47
CA GLY A 75 36.95 20.30 6.09
C GLY A 75 37.79 19.06 5.75
N ALA A 76 39.03 18.99 6.22
CA ALA A 76 39.88 17.81 6.05
C ALA A 76 39.33 16.56 6.77
N ALA A 77 38.78 16.72 7.98
CA ALA A 77 38.16 15.61 8.73
C ALA A 77 36.85 15.12 8.06
N GLN A 78 36.05 16.04 7.53
CA GLN A 78 34.84 15.70 6.76
C GLN A 78 35.19 14.96 5.47
N SER A 79 36.26 15.39 4.77
CA SER A 79 36.77 14.73 3.56
C SER A 79 37.26 13.31 3.86
N GLN A 80 37.98 13.10 4.97
CA GLN A 80 38.39 11.75 5.41
C GLN A 80 37.20 10.86 5.77
N THR A 81 36.16 11.42 6.40
CA THR A 81 34.92 10.70 6.71
C THR A 81 34.16 10.30 5.43
N GLY A 82 34.10 11.20 4.45
CA GLY A 82 33.53 10.93 3.12
C GLY A 82 34.31 9.84 2.36
N ALA A 83 35.64 9.86 2.43
CA ALA A 83 36.48 8.82 1.85
C ALA A 83 36.28 7.44 2.50
N ALA A 84 36.11 7.40 3.83
CA ALA A 84 35.80 6.16 4.55
C ALA A 84 34.41 5.62 4.19
N ALA A 85 33.40 6.48 4.06
CA ALA A 85 32.07 6.09 3.60
C ALA A 85 32.08 5.54 2.16
N ALA A 86 32.83 6.19 1.26
CA ALA A 86 33.01 5.72 -0.12
C ALA A 86 33.68 4.34 -0.19
N ALA A 87 34.65 4.07 0.70
CA ALA A 87 35.30 2.76 0.80
C ALA A 87 34.33 1.66 1.30
N VAL A 88 33.43 1.97 2.23
CA VAL A 88 32.37 1.06 2.68
C VAL A 88 31.39 0.76 1.54
N SER A 89 30.95 1.78 0.80
CA SER A 89 30.06 1.60 -0.36
C SER A 89 30.73 0.76 -1.46
N ALA A 90 32.03 0.97 -1.72
CA ALA A 90 32.78 0.14 -2.65
C ALA A 90 32.89 -1.32 -2.19
N GLY A 91 33.04 -1.56 -0.88
CA GLY A 91 33.03 -2.89 -0.28
C GLY A 91 31.66 -3.59 -0.40
N GLN A 92 30.57 -2.86 -0.19
CA GLN A 92 29.20 -3.38 -0.37
C GLN A 92 28.89 -3.68 -1.85
N ALA A 93 29.36 -2.84 -2.77
CA ALA A 93 29.25 -3.10 -4.21
C ALA A 93 30.02 -4.35 -4.63
N ALA A 94 31.22 -4.58 -4.07
CA ALA A 94 31.99 -5.80 -4.30
C ALA A 94 31.29 -7.05 -3.75
N GLN A 95 30.70 -6.98 -2.55
CA GLN A 95 29.91 -8.08 -1.98
C GLN A 95 28.66 -8.38 -2.81
N THR A 96 27.98 -7.35 -3.31
CA THR A 96 26.84 -7.49 -4.22
C THR A 96 27.27 -8.17 -5.52
N GLY A 97 28.42 -7.81 -6.09
CA GLY A 97 28.99 -8.48 -7.26
C GLY A 97 29.26 -9.97 -7.03
N VAL A 98 29.74 -10.36 -5.84
CA VAL A 98 29.95 -11.77 -5.46
C VAL A 98 28.62 -12.51 -5.29
N GLN A 99 27.61 -11.88 -4.70
CA GLN A 99 26.26 -12.46 -4.57
C GLN A 99 25.61 -12.68 -5.94
N VAL A 100 25.71 -11.69 -6.85
CA VAL A 100 25.20 -11.80 -8.23
C VAL A 100 25.90 -12.93 -8.98
N ALA A 101 27.22 -13.07 -8.85
CA ALA A 101 27.96 -14.18 -9.46
C ALA A 101 27.51 -15.55 -8.91
N THR A 102 27.22 -15.65 -7.61
CA THR A 102 26.74 -16.88 -6.96
C THR A 102 25.33 -17.25 -7.44
N ILE A 103 24.44 -16.26 -7.59
CA ILE A 103 23.10 -16.44 -8.15
C ILE A 103 23.19 -16.87 -9.63
N ALA A 104 24.09 -16.27 -10.41
CA ALA A 104 24.30 -16.62 -11.82
C ALA A 104 24.79 -18.08 -11.98
N GLU A 105 25.70 -18.55 -11.12
CA GLU A 105 26.17 -19.95 -11.12
C GLU A 105 25.05 -20.94 -10.75
N SER A 106 24.21 -20.57 -9.78
CA SER A 106 23.02 -21.35 -9.41
C SER A 106 22.00 -21.41 -10.55
N ALA A 107 21.79 -20.29 -11.26
CA ALA A 107 20.93 -20.22 -12.43
C ALA A 107 21.48 -21.05 -13.61
N LYS A 108 22.81 -21.09 -13.79
CA LYS A 108 23.49 -21.95 -14.77
C LYS A 108 23.27 -23.42 -14.46
N THR A 109 23.43 -23.82 -13.20
CA THR A 109 23.17 -25.20 -12.75
C THR A 109 21.72 -25.62 -13.00
N ASN A 110 20.76 -24.72 -12.71
CA ASN A 110 19.34 -24.97 -13.00
C ASN A 110 19.05 -25.05 -14.51
N ASN A 111 19.74 -24.26 -15.33
CA ASN A 111 19.62 -24.32 -16.79
C ASN A 111 20.20 -25.62 -17.35
N ASP A 112 21.35 -26.07 -16.85
CA ASP A 112 21.93 -27.36 -17.25
C ASP A 112 21.01 -28.54 -16.85
N ALA A 113 20.39 -28.47 -15.67
CA ALA A 113 19.38 -29.43 -15.24
C ALA A 113 18.12 -29.41 -16.14
N ALA A 114 17.64 -28.21 -16.51
CA ALA A 114 16.52 -28.04 -17.43
C ALA A 114 16.86 -28.57 -18.84
N GLN A 115 18.07 -28.34 -19.33
CA GLN A 115 18.55 -28.86 -20.61
C GLN A 115 18.64 -30.39 -20.60
N GLN A 116 19.08 -31.00 -19.50
CA GLN A 116 19.05 -32.45 -19.34
C GLN A 116 17.61 -33.01 -19.30
N ALA A 117 16.68 -32.31 -18.65
CA ALA A 117 15.26 -32.67 -18.67
C ALA A 117 14.68 -32.59 -20.10
N VAL A 118 15.00 -31.53 -20.85
CA VAL A 118 14.58 -31.35 -22.26
C VAL A 118 15.19 -32.41 -23.18
N ALA A 119 16.45 -32.80 -22.97
CA ALA A 119 17.08 -33.89 -23.69
C ALA A 119 16.38 -35.24 -23.41
N GLY A 120 15.95 -35.47 -22.17
CA GLY A 120 15.09 -36.60 -21.79
C GLY A 120 13.76 -36.61 -22.56
N VAL A 121 13.06 -35.48 -22.57
CA VAL A 121 11.80 -35.31 -23.33
C VAL A 121 11.99 -35.53 -24.83
N THR A 122 13.13 -35.13 -25.40
CA THR A 122 13.45 -35.33 -26.83
C THR A 122 13.68 -36.81 -27.16
N ALA A 123 14.28 -37.56 -26.24
CA ALA A 123 14.39 -39.02 -26.39
C ALA A 123 13.02 -39.72 -26.29
N ASP A 124 12.14 -39.22 -25.41
CA ASP A 124 10.78 -39.75 -25.22
C ASP A 124 9.85 -39.42 -26.40
N ALA A 125 10.06 -38.28 -27.07
CA ALA A 125 9.35 -37.92 -28.31
C ALA A 125 9.64 -38.91 -29.46
N ASN A 126 10.85 -39.48 -29.53
CA ASN A 126 11.18 -40.52 -30.51
C ASN A 126 10.46 -41.85 -30.21
N ALA A 127 10.28 -42.20 -28.93
CA ALA A 127 9.53 -43.38 -28.53
C ALA A 127 8.02 -43.24 -28.82
N ALA A 128 7.44 -42.06 -28.55
CA ALA A 128 6.06 -41.73 -28.86
C ALA A 128 5.77 -41.73 -30.38
N LYS A 129 6.75 -41.27 -31.20
CA LYS A 129 6.66 -41.29 -32.66
C LYS A 129 6.54 -42.71 -33.22
N VAL A 130 7.22 -43.69 -32.63
CA VAL A 130 7.16 -45.10 -33.06
C VAL A 130 5.77 -45.70 -32.77
N LEU A 131 5.21 -45.43 -31.59
CA LEU A 131 3.85 -45.86 -31.19
C LEU A 131 2.77 -45.29 -32.11
N LEU A 132 2.86 -44.00 -32.41
CA LEU A 132 1.90 -43.31 -33.27
C LEU A 132 2.00 -43.79 -34.73
N THR A 133 3.22 -44.09 -35.20
CA THR A 133 3.46 -44.65 -36.54
C THR A 133 2.86 -46.05 -36.68
N ALA A 134 2.98 -46.91 -35.65
CA ALA A 134 2.39 -48.25 -35.66
C ALA A 134 0.85 -48.22 -35.58
N ALA A 135 0.28 -47.32 -34.77
CA ALA A 135 -1.17 -47.15 -34.66
C ALA A 135 -1.80 -46.56 -35.93
N MET A 136 -1.11 -45.62 -36.59
CA MET A 136 -1.58 -44.99 -37.84
C MET A 136 -1.54 -45.92 -39.06
N GLN A 137 -0.74 -46.99 -39.04
CA GLN A 137 -0.69 -48.00 -40.11
C GLN A 137 -1.82 -49.05 -39.99
N GLY A 138 -2.63 -49.01 -38.94
CA GLY A 138 -3.85 -49.84 -38.80
C GLY A 138 -3.61 -51.31 -38.44
N ASP A 139 -2.39 -51.72 -38.09
CA ASP A 139 -1.98 -53.14 -38.10
C ASP A 139 -1.85 -53.86 -36.74
N ALA A 140 -2.08 -53.27 -35.56
CA ALA A 140 -2.17 -54.09 -34.33
C ALA A 140 -2.73 -53.39 -33.06
N PRO A 141 -3.54 -54.08 -32.23
CA PRO A 141 -3.83 -53.68 -30.86
C PRO A 141 -2.64 -53.98 -29.92
N LEU A 142 -2.15 -53.00 -29.17
CA LEU A 142 -1.17 -53.22 -28.09
C LEU A 142 -1.87 -53.88 -26.89
N ASN A 143 -1.78 -55.20 -26.79
CA ASN A 143 -2.38 -56.01 -25.74
C ASN A 143 -1.41 -56.16 -24.58
N TYR A 144 -1.47 -55.27 -23.59
CA TYR A 144 -0.63 -55.37 -22.41
C TYR A 144 -0.89 -56.67 -21.64
N ARG A 145 0.14 -57.51 -21.50
CA ARG A 145 0.10 -58.82 -20.83
C ARG A 145 0.72 -58.82 -19.44
N GLY A 146 1.30 -57.69 -19.01
CA GLY A 146 1.90 -57.53 -17.70
C GLY A 146 3.42 -57.33 -17.75
N TYR A 147 4.05 -57.47 -16.59
CA TYR A 147 5.49 -57.35 -16.46
C TYR A 147 6.22 -58.66 -16.82
N TRP A 148 7.45 -58.52 -17.29
CA TRP A 148 8.36 -59.60 -17.65
C TRP A 148 9.73 -59.39 -17.02
N ASP A 149 10.24 -60.39 -16.32
CA ASP A 149 11.61 -60.43 -15.84
C ASP A 149 12.49 -60.98 -16.97
N ALA A 150 13.27 -60.10 -17.61
CA ALA A 150 14.15 -60.47 -18.71
C ALA A 150 15.43 -61.20 -18.25
N GLY A 151 15.72 -61.20 -16.94
CA GLY A 151 16.82 -61.94 -16.34
C GLY A 151 16.48 -63.42 -16.14
N THR A 152 15.26 -63.71 -15.70
CA THR A 152 14.77 -65.08 -15.44
C THR A 152 13.84 -65.63 -16.53
N ASN A 153 13.46 -64.81 -17.51
CA ASN A 153 12.44 -65.10 -18.52
C ASN A 153 11.09 -65.52 -17.91
N THR A 154 10.53 -64.66 -17.05
CA THR A 154 9.26 -64.92 -16.35
C THR A 154 8.25 -63.82 -16.62
N PRO A 155 7.09 -64.09 -17.27
CA PRO A 155 6.68 -65.39 -17.84
C PRO A 155 7.59 -65.83 -19.00
N ALA A 156 7.60 -67.13 -19.29
CA ALA A 156 8.45 -67.70 -20.33
C ALA A 156 8.04 -67.22 -21.73
N LEU A 157 8.86 -66.36 -22.33
CA LEU A 157 8.74 -65.95 -23.72
C LEU A 157 9.74 -66.74 -24.58
N ALA A 158 9.36 -67.04 -25.82
CA ALA A 158 10.21 -67.71 -26.79
C ALA A 158 10.17 -66.98 -28.13
N SER A 159 11.31 -66.95 -28.83
CA SER A 159 11.42 -66.35 -30.17
C SER A 159 10.36 -66.93 -31.11
N GLY A 160 9.70 -66.06 -31.87
CA GLY A 160 8.66 -66.42 -32.83
C GLY A 160 7.34 -66.94 -32.25
N ASN A 161 7.19 -67.00 -30.93
CA ASN A 161 5.99 -67.50 -30.25
C ASN A 161 5.37 -66.43 -29.33
N GLY A 162 4.17 -65.98 -29.68
CA GLY A 162 3.33 -65.01 -28.96
C GLY A 162 2.00 -64.83 -29.70
N ALA A 163 1.03 -64.11 -29.12
CA ALA A 163 -0.15 -63.67 -29.86
C ALA A 163 0.09 -62.26 -30.42
N GLU A 164 -0.38 -62.00 -31.64
CA GLU A 164 -0.22 -60.69 -32.30
C GLU A 164 -0.74 -59.57 -31.38
N GLY A 165 0.10 -58.57 -31.14
CA GLY A 165 -0.21 -57.44 -30.27
C GLY A 165 0.25 -57.59 -28.82
N ASP A 166 0.66 -58.78 -28.36
CA ASP A 166 1.08 -59.00 -26.96
C ASP A 166 2.26 -58.11 -26.57
N LEU A 167 2.10 -57.35 -25.49
CA LEU A 167 3.14 -56.47 -24.95
C LEU A 167 3.46 -56.83 -23.50
N TYR A 168 4.72 -57.15 -23.23
CA TYR A 168 5.25 -57.30 -21.88
C TYR A 168 6.23 -56.17 -21.55
N ILE A 169 6.18 -55.65 -20.33
CA ILE A 169 7.11 -54.60 -19.85
C ILE A 169 8.18 -55.20 -18.96
N VAL A 170 9.44 -54.92 -19.25
CA VAL A 170 10.59 -55.44 -18.51
C VAL A 170 10.58 -54.87 -17.08
N SER A 171 10.31 -55.70 -16.08
CA SER A 171 10.39 -55.32 -14.67
C SER A 171 11.77 -55.55 -14.06
N VAL A 172 12.57 -56.44 -14.65
CA VAL A 172 13.95 -56.74 -14.24
C VAL A 172 14.80 -56.86 -15.50
N ALA A 173 15.86 -56.07 -15.57
CA ALA A 173 16.80 -56.07 -16.71
C ALA A 173 17.47 -57.44 -16.88
N GLY A 174 17.79 -57.81 -18.12
CA GLY A 174 18.39 -59.10 -18.39
C GLY A 174 18.77 -59.30 -19.84
N THR A 175 19.22 -60.53 -20.14
CA THR A 175 19.83 -60.88 -21.42
C THR A 175 19.10 -61.99 -22.18
N THR A 176 17.85 -62.31 -21.78
CA THR A 176 17.05 -63.32 -22.48
C THR A 176 16.93 -62.98 -23.97
N ALA A 177 17.31 -63.92 -24.83
CA ALA A 177 17.31 -63.73 -26.28
C ALA A 177 15.90 -63.93 -26.86
N LEU A 178 15.32 -62.87 -27.43
CA LEU A 178 14.07 -62.94 -28.20
C LEU A 178 14.26 -62.31 -29.57
N ASP A 179 14.10 -63.11 -30.62
CA ASP A 179 14.08 -62.69 -32.03
C ASP A 179 15.20 -61.71 -32.43
N GLY A 180 16.41 -61.97 -31.92
CA GLY A 180 17.63 -61.20 -32.19
C GLY A 180 17.99 -60.13 -31.15
N ASN A 181 17.14 -59.89 -30.15
CA ASN A 181 17.39 -58.93 -29.06
C ASN A 181 17.84 -59.66 -27.79
N THR A 182 18.98 -59.25 -27.21
CA THR A 182 19.59 -59.86 -26.02
C THR A 182 19.92 -58.85 -24.92
N ALA A 183 19.46 -57.61 -25.05
CA ALA A 183 19.74 -56.55 -24.08
C ALA A 183 18.42 -55.85 -23.73
N TRP A 184 18.01 -56.01 -22.47
CA TRP A 184 16.75 -55.47 -21.96
C TRP A 184 17.02 -54.70 -20.68
N SER A 185 16.63 -53.43 -20.66
CA SER A 185 16.64 -52.57 -19.47
C SER A 185 15.26 -52.56 -18.82
N VAL A 186 15.21 -52.30 -17.51
CA VAL A 186 13.93 -52.09 -16.83
C VAL A 186 13.16 -50.97 -17.52
N GLY A 187 11.89 -51.22 -17.79
CA GLY A 187 10.99 -50.31 -18.50
C GLY A 187 10.92 -50.53 -20.01
N ASP A 188 11.82 -51.32 -20.63
CA ASP A 188 11.67 -51.72 -22.03
C ASP A 188 10.45 -52.64 -22.23
N GLY A 189 10.06 -52.87 -23.47
CA GLY A 189 8.91 -53.69 -23.85
C GLY A 189 9.29 -54.75 -24.86
N ALA A 190 8.80 -55.96 -24.66
CA ALA A 190 8.80 -57.00 -25.69
C ALA A 190 7.40 -57.03 -26.32
N TRP A 191 7.31 -56.65 -27.60
CA TRP A 191 6.04 -56.59 -28.33
C TRP A 191 6.00 -57.65 -29.44
N PHE A 192 5.04 -58.56 -29.40
CA PHE A 192 4.89 -59.59 -30.42
C PHE A 192 4.10 -59.05 -31.62
N THR A 193 4.78 -58.89 -32.76
CA THR A 193 4.14 -58.50 -34.02
C THR A 193 4.83 -59.11 -35.22
N GLY A 194 4.03 -59.47 -36.24
CA GLY A 194 4.55 -60.05 -37.48
C GLY A 194 5.30 -61.36 -37.26
N GLY A 195 4.90 -62.14 -36.25
CA GLY A 195 5.51 -63.41 -35.90
C GLY A 195 6.85 -63.33 -35.17
N LYS A 196 7.19 -62.19 -34.54
CA LYS A 196 8.42 -62.00 -33.75
C LYS A 196 8.25 -61.01 -32.61
N TRP A 197 9.08 -61.12 -31.57
CA TRP A 197 9.23 -60.14 -30.51
C TRP A 197 10.11 -58.98 -30.97
N VAL A 198 9.49 -57.82 -31.12
CA VAL A 198 10.16 -56.55 -31.42
C VAL A 198 10.53 -55.86 -30.12
N TYR A 199 11.78 -55.44 -30.01
CA TYR A 199 12.26 -54.61 -28.92
C TYR A 199 11.63 -53.23 -28.96
N PHE A 200 11.12 -52.78 -27.82
CA PHE A 200 10.47 -51.49 -27.65
C PHE A 200 11.07 -50.75 -26.46
N ALA A 201 11.96 -49.78 -26.71
CA ALA A 201 12.65 -49.07 -25.64
C ALA A 201 11.68 -48.30 -24.73
N ARG A 202 11.85 -48.41 -23.40
CA ARG A 202 11.10 -47.65 -22.38
C ARG A 202 9.56 -47.70 -22.52
N ALA A 203 9.03 -48.82 -22.98
CA ALA A 203 7.61 -49.11 -23.11
C ALA A 203 6.75 -48.86 -21.85
N GLY A 204 7.35 -48.93 -20.65
CA GLY A 204 6.66 -48.81 -19.37
C GLY A 204 6.02 -47.44 -19.09
N TRP A 205 6.32 -46.41 -19.89
CA TRP A 205 5.78 -45.06 -19.70
C TRP A 205 4.68 -44.68 -20.70
N ALA A 206 4.49 -45.46 -21.77
CA ALA A 206 3.48 -45.20 -22.79
C ALA A 206 2.03 -45.46 -22.32
N ALA A 207 1.83 -46.03 -21.13
CA ALA A 207 0.51 -46.25 -20.54
C ALA A 207 -0.02 -45.06 -19.70
N VAL A 208 0.76 -43.98 -19.53
CA VAL A 208 0.32 -42.78 -18.78
C VAL A 208 0.84 -41.50 -19.46
N ALA A 209 0.43 -41.26 -20.71
CA ALA A 209 0.55 -39.94 -21.33
C ALA A 209 -0.84 -39.31 -21.43
N GLN A 210 -1.25 -38.55 -20.41
CA GLN A 210 -2.44 -37.68 -20.47
C GLN A 210 -2.15 -36.30 -21.09
N SER A 211 -0.92 -36.06 -21.56
CA SER A 211 -0.56 -34.79 -22.19
C SER A 211 0.45 -35.01 -23.32
N LEU A 212 0.05 -34.72 -24.55
CA LEU A 212 0.95 -34.61 -25.71
C LEU A 212 1.21 -33.12 -25.97
N TYR A 213 2.46 -32.70 -25.85
CA TYR A 213 2.89 -31.37 -26.29
C TYR A 213 3.47 -31.44 -27.71
N ALA A 214 3.15 -30.44 -28.53
CA ALA A 214 3.66 -30.19 -29.89
C ALA A 214 3.11 -31.07 -31.04
N LEU A 215 1.78 -31.21 -31.15
CA LEU A 215 1.13 -31.56 -32.42
C LEU A 215 0.88 -30.30 -33.25
N GLY A 216 1.47 -30.22 -34.44
CA GLY A 216 1.20 -29.12 -35.40
C GLY A 216 -0.19 -29.19 -36.03
N THR A 217 -0.84 -30.36 -36.00
CA THR A 217 -2.25 -30.55 -36.38
C THR A 217 -2.83 -31.74 -35.60
N LEU A 218 -4.07 -31.64 -35.13
CA LEU A 218 -4.79 -32.75 -34.50
C LEU A 218 -6.21 -32.81 -35.08
N THR A 219 -6.58 -33.91 -35.74
CA THR A 219 -7.94 -34.12 -36.24
C THR A 219 -8.65 -35.17 -35.39
N VAL A 220 -9.72 -34.80 -34.71
CA VAL A 220 -10.55 -35.70 -33.90
C VAL A 220 -12.01 -35.51 -34.29
N ALA A 221 -12.72 -36.62 -34.56
CA ALA A 221 -14.14 -36.64 -34.93
C ALA A 221 -14.52 -35.72 -36.12
N GLY A 222 -13.62 -35.55 -37.09
CA GLY A 222 -13.83 -34.69 -38.26
C GLY A 222 -13.56 -33.20 -38.03
N VAL A 223 -13.14 -32.81 -36.82
CA VAL A 223 -12.68 -31.46 -36.49
C VAL A 223 -11.15 -31.46 -36.50
N THR A 224 -10.56 -30.75 -37.45
CA THR A 224 -9.12 -30.51 -37.54
C THR A 224 -8.77 -29.24 -36.78
N THR A 225 -7.93 -29.35 -35.75
CA THR A 225 -7.18 -28.21 -35.22
C THR A 225 -5.88 -28.09 -36.01
N GLY A 226 -5.65 -26.91 -36.60
CA GLY A 226 -4.48 -26.58 -37.40
C GLY A 226 -4.68 -26.73 -38.91
N GLY A 227 -5.08 -25.65 -39.57
CA GLY A 227 -4.64 -25.34 -40.93
C GLY A 227 -3.61 -24.21 -40.83
N ALA A 228 -2.78 -24.01 -41.85
CA ALA A 228 -1.76 -22.96 -41.89
C ALA A 228 -2.38 -21.54 -41.84
N ALA A 229 -2.85 -21.12 -40.65
CA ALA A 229 -3.28 -19.77 -40.26
C ALA A 229 -3.91 -19.68 -38.83
N SER A 230 -4.10 -20.74 -38.04
CA SER A 230 -4.85 -20.61 -36.76
C SER A 230 -3.97 -20.27 -35.55
N ASN A 231 -3.64 -18.99 -35.39
CA ASN A 231 -3.10 -18.41 -34.15
C ASN A 231 -4.21 -18.17 -33.12
N VAL A 232 -5.08 -19.14 -32.86
CA VAL A 232 -6.32 -18.87 -32.11
C VAL A 232 -6.17 -19.14 -30.62
N TRP A 233 -5.24 -19.98 -30.16
CA TRP A 233 -5.18 -20.41 -28.75
C TRP A 233 -3.84 -20.16 -28.09
N LEU A 234 -3.87 -19.49 -26.92
CA LEU A 234 -2.75 -19.33 -26.00
C LEU A 234 -2.65 -20.53 -25.03
N THR A 235 -3.79 -20.97 -24.48
CA THR A 235 -3.90 -22.17 -23.64
C THR A 235 -5.26 -22.83 -23.80
N ALA A 236 -5.35 -24.15 -23.70
CA ALA A 236 -6.62 -24.88 -23.73
C ALA A 236 -6.61 -26.05 -22.74
N TRP A 237 -7.70 -26.17 -21.98
CA TRP A 237 -7.95 -27.27 -21.05
C TRP A 237 -8.97 -28.22 -21.67
N LEU A 238 -8.65 -29.51 -21.70
CA LEU A 238 -9.44 -30.56 -22.35
C LEU A 238 -9.99 -31.55 -21.33
N ASN A 239 -11.12 -32.20 -21.63
CA ASN A 239 -11.61 -33.32 -20.82
C ASN A 239 -10.93 -34.64 -21.20
N ALA A 240 -11.31 -35.71 -20.49
CA ALA A 240 -10.82 -37.06 -20.74
C ALA A 240 -11.17 -37.61 -22.14
N TYR A 241 -12.05 -36.94 -22.89
CA TYR A 241 -12.44 -37.27 -24.27
C TYR A 241 -11.83 -36.31 -25.31
N ALA A 242 -10.89 -35.44 -24.90
CA ALA A 242 -10.23 -34.43 -25.73
C ALA A 242 -11.16 -33.33 -26.29
N GLU A 243 -12.31 -33.13 -25.65
CA GLU A 243 -13.17 -31.96 -25.92
C GLU A 243 -12.62 -30.75 -25.16
N VAL A 244 -12.63 -29.57 -25.79
CA VAL A 244 -12.19 -28.33 -25.15
C VAL A 244 -13.19 -27.95 -24.06
N LEU A 245 -12.74 -27.96 -22.80
CA LEU A 245 -13.52 -27.56 -21.63
C LEU A 245 -13.49 -26.05 -21.40
N ALA A 246 -12.33 -25.47 -21.63
CA ALA A 246 -12.03 -24.06 -21.42
C ALA A 246 -10.73 -23.71 -22.18
N GLY A 247 -10.50 -22.45 -22.48
CA GLY A 247 -9.22 -22.01 -23.02
C GLY A 247 -9.10 -20.50 -23.05
N ILE A 248 -7.88 -20.03 -23.25
CA ILE A 248 -7.55 -18.64 -23.51
C ILE A 248 -7.07 -18.58 -24.95
N GLU A 249 -7.71 -17.74 -25.76
CA GLU A 249 -7.31 -17.49 -27.12
C GLU A 249 -5.97 -16.74 -27.19
N ALA A 250 -5.30 -16.73 -28.34
CA ALA A 250 -4.02 -16.04 -28.50
C ALA A 250 -4.12 -14.52 -28.32
N ASP A 251 -5.34 -13.97 -28.38
CA ASP A 251 -5.64 -12.56 -28.10
C ASP A 251 -6.01 -12.29 -26.62
N GLY A 252 -5.95 -13.33 -25.77
CA GLY A 252 -6.24 -13.25 -24.35
C GLY A 252 -7.72 -13.47 -23.98
N SER A 253 -8.61 -13.68 -24.95
CA SER A 253 -10.04 -13.89 -24.67
C SER A 253 -10.32 -15.31 -24.14
N PRO A 254 -11.12 -15.48 -23.05
CA PRO A 254 -11.48 -16.80 -22.55
C PRO A 254 -12.67 -17.40 -23.33
N ILE A 255 -12.57 -18.68 -23.71
CA ILE A 255 -13.67 -19.46 -24.29
C ILE A 255 -13.97 -20.71 -23.46
N PHE A 256 -15.26 -21.00 -23.27
CA PHE A 256 -15.78 -22.22 -22.65
C PHE A 256 -16.78 -22.91 -23.60
N PRO A 257 -16.36 -23.93 -24.36
CA PRO A 257 -17.24 -24.63 -25.29
C PRO A 257 -18.03 -25.69 -24.53
N GLY A 258 -19.15 -25.27 -23.96
CA GLY A 258 -20.03 -26.18 -23.24
C GLY A 258 -20.82 -25.46 -22.17
N ALA A 259 -21.98 -26.01 -21.85
CA ALA A 259 -22.96 -25.33 -21.01
C ALA A 259 -22.53 -25.12 -19.56
N ARG A 260 -21.31 -25.44 -19.07
CA ARG A 260 -20.88 -25.18 -17.68
C ARG A 260 -19.36 -25.07 -17.56
N GLY A 261 -18.88 -24.02 -16.89
CA GLY A 261 -17.46 -23.82 -16.53
C GLY A 261 -17.34 -23.25 -15.11
N ARG A 262 -16.31 -23.66 -14.36
CA ARG A 262 -16.10 -23.30 -12.94
C ARG A 262 -14.80 -22.50 -12.78
N VAL A 263 -14.87 -21.32 -12.15
CA VAL A 263 -13.73 -20.51 -11.72
C VAL A 263 -13.93 -20.19 -10.23
N GLY A 264 -13.08 -20.71 -9.36
CA GLY A 264 -13.25 -20.56 -7.90
C GLY A 264 -14.49 -21.27 -7.34
N PRO A 265 -14.99 -20.92 -6.13
CA PRO A 265 -15.99 -21.70 -5.42
C PRO A 265 -17.41 -21.66 -6.04
N HIS A 266 -17.68 -20.80 -7.03
CA HIS A 266 -19.02 -20.65 -7.61
C HIS A 266 -19.26 -21.45 -8.89
N GLN A 267 -20.50 -21.93 -9.05
CA GLN A 267 -21.02 -22.70 -10.17
C GLN A 267 -21.84 -21.78 -11.08
N TYR A 268 -21.54 -21.74 -12.38
CA TYR A 268 -22.33 -21.01 -13.37
C TYR A 268 -23.13 -21.96 -14.27
N ASP A 269 -24.40 -21.62 -14.51
CA ASP A 269 -25.31 -22.30 -15.45
C ASP A 269 -25.83 -21.28 -16.50
N PRO A 270 -25.30 -21.27 -17.73
CA PRO A 270 -25.61 -20.35 -18.80
C PRO A 270 -26.76 -20.84 -19.69
N SER A 271 -27.58 -21.82 -19.29
CA SER A 271 -28.64 -22.35 -20.14
C SER A 271 -29.85 -21.39 -20.23
N ALA A 272 -29.66 -20.19 -20.81
CA ALA A 272 -30.69 -19.35 -21.42
C ALA A 272 -30.11 -18.05 -22.02
N LEU A 273 -30.13 -17.98 -23.37
CA LEU A 273 -30.52 -16.83 -24.20
C LEU A 273 -29.45 -15.97 -24.95
N PRO A 274 -29.86 -15.37 -26.09
CA PRO A 274 -29.04 -14.56 -27.01
C PRO A 274 -28.78 -13.13 -26.47
N GLY A 275 -27.61 -12.58 -26.80
CA GLY A 275 -27.18 -11.23 -26.41
C GLY A 275 -25.65 -11.14 -26.31
N ALA A 276 -24.97 -11.32 -27.45
CA ALA A 276 -23.51 -11.43 -27.54
C ALA A 276 -22.80 -10.11 -27.14
N GLY A 277 -21.77 -10.23 -26.30
CA GLY A 277 -20.75 -9.20 -26.11
C GLY A 277 -19.64 -9.67 -25.16
N LEU A 278 -18.46 -9.06 -25.31
CA LEU A 278 -17.18 -9.44 -24.69
C LEU A 278 -17.07 -8.89 -23.26
N ILE A 279 -16.65 -9.72 -22.31
CA ILE A 279 -16.19 -9.28 -20.97
C ILE A 279 -14.70 -9.63 -20.89
N LEU A 280 -13.88 -8.64 -20.56
CA LEU A 280 -12.45 -8.77 -20.42
C LEU A 280 -12.13 -8.72 -18.93
N LEU A 281 -11.45 -9.75 -18.42
CA LEU A 281 -11.04 -9.86 -17.02
C LEU A 281 -9.52 -9.73 -16.92
N ASP A 282 -9.01 -9.18 -15.83
CA ASP A 282 -7.58 -9.32 -15.50
C ASP A 282 -7.30 -10.64 -14.77
N GLU A 283 -6.01 -10.91 -14.57
CA GLU A 283 -5.49 -12.16 -13.97
C GLU A 283 -5.94 -12.37 -12.51
N LEU A 284 -6.51 -11.35 -11.87
CA LEU A 284 -7.05 -11.40 -10.51
C LEU A 284 -8.57 -11.63 -10.50
N GLY A 285 -9.22 -11.72 -11.66
CA GLY A 285 -10.68 -11.87 -11.79
C GLY A 285 -11.44 -10.54 -11.80
N SER A 286 -10.76 -9.42 -12.00
CA SER A 286 -11.36 -8.07 -12.05
C SER A 286 -11.84 -7.74 -13.47
N VAL A 287 -12.99 -7.10 -13.61
CA VAL A 287 -13.51 -6.69 -14.93
C VAL A 287 -12.77 -5.45 -15.45
N ILE A 288 -12.04 -5.59 -16.56
CA ILE A 288 -11.26 -4.53 -17.20
C ILE A 288 -11.92 -3.97 -18.48
N ASP A 289 -12.88 -4.69 -19.08
CA ASP A 289 -13.75 -4.18 -20.16
C ASP A 289 -15.08 -4.97 -20.18
N ASN A 290 -16.21 -4.32 -20.42
CA ASN A 290 -17.52 -4.98 -20.54
C ASN A 290 -18.31 -4.38 -21.71
N ARG A 291 -18.30 -5.09 -22.84
CA ARG A 291 -19.05 -4.77 -24.06
C ARG A 291 -20.28 -5.66 -24.24
N SER A 292 -20.71 -6.32 -23.17
CA SER A 292 -21.96 -7.08 -23.15
C SER A 292 -23.15 -6.16 -22.93
N SER A 293 -24.32 -6.61 -23.38
CA SER A 293 -25.60 -5.91 -23.14
C SER A 293 -26.11 -6.06 -21.70
N ARG A 294 -25.29 -6.59 -20.76
CA ARG A 294 -25.66 -6.83 -19.37
C ARG A 294 -24.76 -6.07 -18.39
N ALA A 295 -25.42 -5.44 -17.42
CA ALA A 295 -24.85 -4.76 -16.26
C ALA A 295 -24.35 -5.78 -15.22
N TRP A 296 -23.08 -5.69 -14.82
CA TRP A 296 -22.50 -6.48 -13.71
C TRP A 296 -21.78 -5.56 -12.71
N PRO A 297 -22.17 -5.56 -11.43
CA PRO A 297 -21.53 -4.80 -10.38
C PRO A 297 -20.53 -5.63 -9.55
N GLY A 298 -19.36 -5.05 -9.25
CA GLY A 298 -18.46 -5.50 -8.18
C GLY A 298 -17.97 -6.96 -8.25
N ALA A 299 -16.79 -7.18 -8.84
CA ALA A 299 -16.00 -8.39 -8.55
C ALA A 299 -14.50 -8.09 -8.61
N THR A 300 -13.88 -8.13 -7.44
CA THR A 300 -12.44 -8.30 -7.20
C THR A 300 -12.29 -9.45 -6.19
N PRO A 301 -11.60 -10.53 -6.53
CA PRO A 301 -10.91 -11.41 -5.57
C PRO A 301 -9.62 -10.69 -5.08
N VAL A 302 -9.61 -10.14 -3.86
CA VAL A 302 -8.98 -10.72 -2.65
C VAL A 302 -7.76 -11.61 -2.96
N ASP A 303 -6.61 -11.01 -3.21
CA ASP A 303 -5.28 -11.51 -2.80
C ASP A 303 -4.19 -10.42 -3.00
N ALA A 304 -3.47 -10.10 -1.92
CA ALA A 304 -2.14 -9.48 -1.80
C ALA A 304 -1.66 -8.28 -2.66
N VAL A 305 -2.45 -7.69 -3.56
CA VAL A 305 -1.90 -6.66 -4.46
C VAL A 305 -2.38 -5.24 -4.11
N PRO A 306 -1.47 -4.25 -3.94
CA PRO A 306 -1.82 -2.86 -3.62
C PRO A 306 -2.85 -2.25 -4.57
N ALA A 307 -3.55 -1.22 -4.11
CA ALA A 307 -4.48 -0.43 -4.91
C ALA A 307 -3.81 0.00 -6.24
N PRO A 308 -4.51 0.02 -7.39
CA PRO A 308 -3.94 0.40 -8.69
C PRO A 308 -3.12 1.69 -8.68
N ILE A 309 -3.53 2.68 -7.88
CA ILE A 309 -2.80 3.92 -7.71
C ILE A 309 -1.46 3.71 -7.01
N VAL A 310 -1.41 2.88 -5.97
CA VAL A 310 -0.17 2.54 -5.28
C VAL A 310 0.75 1.77 -6.22
N ARG A 311 0.24 0.85 -7.05
CA ARG A 311 1.07 0.18 -8.08
C ARG A 311 1.64 1.17 -9.09
N ARG A 312 0.80 2.08 -9.61
CA ARG A 312 1.23 3.12 -10.56
C ARG A 312 2.28 4.05 -9.95
N LEU A 313 2.10 4.41 -8.68
CA LEU A 313 2.99 5.29 -7.93
C LEU A 313 4.32 4.60 -7.56
N LEU A 314 4.29 3.32 -7.17
CA LEU A 314 5.50 2.53 -6.97
C LEU A 314 6.29 2.32 -8.28
N GLY A 315 5.62 2.49 -9.44
CA GLY A 315 6.23 2.43 -10.77
C GLY A 315 6.80 3.75 -11.31
N ARG A 316 6.54 4.90 -10.67
CA ARG A 316 7.07 6.22 -11.10
C ARG A 316 7.75 6.97 -9.97
N GLY A 317 9.03 7.30 -10.15
CA GLY A 317 9.77 8.17 -9.23
C GLY A 317 9.37 9.64 -9.32
N PRO A 318 9.67 10.45 -8.30
CA PRO A 318 9.41 11.88 -8.35
C PRO A 318 10.29 12.57 -9.42
N GLY A 319 9.74 13.60 -10.05
CA GLY A 319 10.41 14.42 -11.06
C GLY A 319 10.41 15.90 -10.70
N ALA A 320 11.09 16.71 -11.51
CA ALA A 320 11.21 18.16 -11.27
C ALA A 320 9.86 18.90 -11.24
N GLN A 321 8.83 18.37 -11.91
CA GLN A 321 7.49 18.98 -11.95
C GLN A 321 6.60 18.58 -10.76
N ASP A 322 7.04 17.64 -9.91
CA ASP A 322 6.36 17.32 -8.65
C ASP A 322 6.73 18.40 -7.61
N CYS A 323 6.24 19.62 -7.82
CA CYS A 323 6.65 20.86 -7.13
C CYS A 323 5.47 21.64 -6.51
N GLY A 324 5.71 22.89 -6.09
CA GLY A 324 4.74 23.72 -5.38
C GLY A 324 3.40 23.91 -6.12
N VAL A 325 3.42 24.06 -7.45
CA VAL A 325 2.19 24.17 -8.26
C VAL A 325 1.34 22.89 -8.19
N ARG A 326 1.97 21.74 -7.97
CA ARG A 326 1.28 20.46 -7.76
C ARG A 326 1.01 20.15 -6.29
N GLY A 327 1.16 21.13 -5.39
CA GLY A 327 0.88 20.96 -3.96
C GLY A 327 2.00 20.30 -3.16
N PHE A 328 3.17 20.05 -3.76
CA PHE A 328 4.34 19.54 -3.04
C PHE A 328 5.17 20.67 -2.48
N SER A 329 5.48 20.59 -1.19
CA SER A 329 6.39 21.52 -0.51
C SER A 329 7.69 20.88 -0.07
N ARG A 330 8.68 21.68 0.35
CA ARG A 330 9.88 21.17 1.04
C ARG A 330 9.48 20.25 2.20
N GLY A 331 10.04 19.04 2.20
CA GLY A 331 9.75 18.01 3.19
C GLY A 331 8.69 16.99 2.74
N SER A 332 7.96 17.25 1.64
CA SER A 332 7.03 16.29 1.04
C SER A 332 7.73 14.96 0.76
N LEU A 333 6.99 13.87 0.90
CA LEU A 333 7.51 12.52 0.78
C LEU A 333 6.98 11.84 -0.48
N TRP A 334 7.81 10.99 -1.08
CA TRP A 334 7.42 10.16 -2.22
C TRP A 334 7.94 8.74 -2.06
N LEU A 335 7.05 7.75 -2.11
CA LEU A 335 7.42 6.34 -2.10
C LEU A 335 7.57 5.82 -3.54
N TYR A 336 8.79 5.39 -3.90
CA TYR A 336 9.10 4.80 -5.20
C TYR A 336 10.21 3.75 -5.06
N GLY A 337 10.08 2.60 -5.73
CA GLY A 337 11.13 1.57 -5.75
C GLY A 337 11.55 1.06 -4.36
N ASN A 338 10.60 1.02 -3.40
CA ASN A 338 10.85 0.68 -1.99
C ASN A 338 11.83 1.65 -1.27
N ALA A 339 11.94 2.88 -1.76
CA ALA A 339 12.67 3.97 -1.13
C ALA A 339 11.74 5.17 -0.94
N LEU A 340 11.97 5.92 0.14
CA LEU A 340 11.33 7.21 0.34
C LEU A 340 12.24 8.31 -0.19
N TYR A 341 11.66 9.21 -0.95
CA TYR A 341 12.28 10.44 -1.39
C TYR A 341 11.68 11.59 -0.60
N GLN A 342 12.49 12.61 -0.32
CA GLN A 342 12.04 13.86 0.28
C GLN A 342 12.35 15.02 -0.65
N SER A 343 11.39 15.93 -0.78
CA SER A 343 11.62 17.21 -1.45
C SER A 343 12.56 18.07 -0.61
N LEU A 344 13.73 18.41 -1.15
CA LEU A 344 14.75 19.25 -0.51
C LEU A 344 14.53 20.75 -0.79
N TYR A 345 13.92 21.05 -1.93
CA TYR A 345 13.74 22.39 -2.46
C TYR A 345 12.54 22.41 -3.41
N ASP A 346 11.68 23.41 -3.25
CA ASP A 346 10.50 23.66 -4.07
C ASP A 346 10.46 25.14 -4.46
N THR A 347 10.66 25.44 -5.75
CA THR A 347 10.04 26.63 -6.33
C THR A 347 8.61 26.28 -6.72
N ALA A 348 7.84 27.30 -7.10
CA ALA A 348 6.50 27.09 -7.67
C ALA A 348 6.53 26.08 -8.83
N ASP A 349 7.59 26.09 -9.65
CA ASP A 349 7.68 25.37 -10.93
C ASP A 349 8.72 24.24 -10.97
N ALA A 350 9.57 24.08 -9.95
CA ALA A 350 10.58 23.03 -9.92
C ALA A 350 10.81 22.47 -8.50
N ALA A 351 11.02 21.16 -8.40
CA ALA A 351 11.39 20.47 -7.17
C ALA A 351 12.68 19.68 -7.30
N CYS A 352 13.42 19.58 -6.20
CA CYS A 352 14.57 18.69 -6.04
C CYS A 352 14.22 17.60 -5.02
N TRP A 353 14.41 16.35 -5.40
CA TRP A 353 14.08 15.18 -4.58
C TRP A 353 15.35 14.38 -4.28
N ASP A 354 15.51 13.98 -3.02
CA ASP A 354 16.63 13.13 -2.59
C ASP A 354 16.13 11.93 -1.78
N VAL A 355 16.89 10.84 -1.80
CA VAL A 355 16.52 9.60 -1.11
C VAL A 355 16.76 9.76 0.39
N LEU A 356 15.74 9.49 1.20
CA LEU A 356 15.83 9.44 2.65
C LEU A 356 16.64 8.21 3.12
N ALA A 357 17.40 8.39 4.20
CA ALA A 357 18.42 7.46 4.68
C ALA A 357 17.91 6.03 5.01
N SER A 358 18.88 5.10 5.08
CA SER A 358 18.69 3.64 5.18
C SER A 358 17.95 3.09 6.40
N ASN A 359 17.76 3.86 7.48
CA ASN A 359 17.14 3.38 8.73
C ASN A 359 15.59 3.48 8.75
N ASP A 360 14.98 4.09 7.73
CA ASP A 360 13.52 4.22 7.63
C ASP A 360 12.83 2.89 7.24
N GLY A 361 13.58 1.88 6.78
CA GLY A 361 13.05 0.53 6.50
C GLY A 361 12.94 -0.38 7.74
N ALA A 362 13.41 0.06 8.91
CA ALA A 362 13.36 -0.73 10.14
C ALA A 362 11.93 -0.92 10.68
N PRO A 363 11.67 -1.95 11.50
CA PRO A 363 10.40 -2.09 12.20
C PRO A 363 9.97 -0.83 12.96
N LEU A 364 8.67 -0.57 13.01
CA LEU A 364 8.11 0.73 13.45
C LEU A 364 8.62 1.16 14.82
N ALA A 365 8.76 0.24 15.78
CA ALA A 365 9.22 0.54 17.13
C ALA A 365 10.75 0.51 17.33
N SER A 366 11.52 0.29 16.25
CA SER A 366 12.99 0.24 16.35
C SER A 366 13.57 1.59 16.76
N GLY A 367 14.48 1.62 17.74
CA GLY A 367 15.12 2.85 18.20
C GLY A 367 14.36 3.64 19.27
N PHE A 368 13.18 3.17 19.72
CA PHE A 368 12.51 3.74 20.90
C PHE A 368 13.02 3.14 22.22
N GLY A 369 13.79 2.06 22.19
CA GLY A 369 14.49 1.50 23.35
C GLY A 369 13.59 1.23 24.55
N ALA A 370 14.02 1.64 25.74
CA ALA A 370 13.30 1.44 27.00
C ALA A 370 11.97 2.24 27.08
N SER A 371 11.71 3.16 26.15
CA SER A 371 10.45 3.89 26.09
C SER A 371 9.32 3.04 25.52
N VAL A 372 9.58 1.89 24.87
CA VAL A 372 8.53 1.00 24.37
C VAL A 372 7.76 0.40 25.55
N ALA A 373 6.46 0.68 25.62
CA ALA A 373 5.55 0.14 26.63
C ALA A 373 4.97 -1.22 26.20
N ALA A 374 4.48 -1.28 24.96
CA ALA A 374 3.97 -2.46 24.28
C ALA A 374 3.86 -2.16 22.78
N VAL A 375 3.98 -3.18 21.94
CA VAL A 375 3.81 -3.04 20.48
C VAL A 375 3.04 -4.21 19.91
N TYR A 376 2.16 -3.94 18.97
CA TYR A 376 1.29 -4.95 18.37
C TYR A 376 1.33 -4.77 16.88
N GLY A 377 1.55 -5.85 16.14
CA GLY A 377 1.58 -5.83 14.68
C GLY A 377 1.08 -7.14 14.13
N LEU A 378 0.51 -7.09 12.93
CA LEU A 378 0.38 -8.29 12.12
C LEU A 378 1.74 -8.70 11.54
N ASP A 379 2.61 -7.72 11.29
CA ASP A 379 4.03 -7.93 10.99
C ASP A 379 4.91 -7.63 12.24
N ALA A 380 6.20 -7.94 12.16
CA ALA A 380 7.19 -7.66 13.22
C ALA A 380 7.35 -6.16 13.50
N MET A 381 6.96 -5.68 14.67
CA MET A 381 7.07 -4.26 15.08
C MET A 381 8.42 -3.91 15.71
N VAL A 382 9.20 -4.91 16.13
CA VAL A 382 10.58 -4.80 16.62
C VAL A 382 11.52 -5.71 15.81
N SER A 383 12.81 -5.39 15.79
CA SER A 383 13.81 -6.13 15.01
C SER A 383 13.94 -7.59 15.47
N GLY A 384 13.89 -8.52 14.52
CA GLY A 384 14.08 -9.95 14.77
C GLY A 384 12.90 -10.67 15.45
N TYR A 385 11.74 -10.01 15.59
CA TYR A 385 10.57 -10.68 16.18
C TYR A 385 10.09 -11.83 15.29
N THR A 386 9.91 -13.00 15.90
CA THR A 386 9.29 -14.19 15.31
C THR A 386 8.48 -14.86 16.42
N GLY A 387 7.23 -15.18 16.16
CA GLY A 387 6.32 -15.68 17.19
C GLY A 387 4.86 -15.33 16.88
N PRO A 388 3.94 -15.56 17.83
CA PRO A 388 2.51 -15.28 17.64
C PRO A 388 2.24 -13.82 17.28
N ALA A 389 1.47 -13.57 16.22
CA ALA A 389 0.92 -12.25 15.92
C ALA A 389 -0.45 -12.10 16.59
N ILE A 390 -1.38 -13.00 16.28
CA ILE A 390 -2.77 -12.97 16.73
C ILE A 390 -3.29 -14.39 16.99
N ASP A 391 -4.25 -14.49 17.90
CA ASP A 391 -5.15 -15.66 17.95
C ASP A 391 -6.47 -15.30 17.28
N ILE A 392 -6.96 -16.21 16.46
CA ILE A 392 -8.20 -16.07 15.70
C ILE A 392 -9.15 -17.18 16.09
N SER A 393 -10.43 -16.86 16.22
CA SER A 393 -11.53 -17.78 16.39
C SER A 393 -12.36 -17.85 15.10
N THR A 394 -12.57 -19.06 14.60
CA THR A 394 -13.41 -19.39 13.44
C THR A 394 -14.44 -20.46 13.81
N ILE A 395 -15.47 -20.66 12.98
CA ILE A 395 -16.39 -21.79 13.12
C ILE A 395 -16.06 -22.76 12.00
N VAL A 396 -15.78 -24.02 12.35
CA VAL A 396 -15.45 -25.10 11.39
C VAL A 396 -16.34 -26.29 11.71
N ALA A 397 -17.17 -26.69 10.74
CA ALA A 397 -18.18 -27.74 10.91
C ALA A 397 -19.07 -27.53 12.16
N GLY A 398 -19.48 -26.28 12.41
CA GLY A 398 -20.31 -25.87 13.55
C GLY A 398 -19.57 -25.74 14.88
N VAL A 399 -18.25 -25.92 14.92
CA VAL A 399 -17.44 -25.88 16.14
C VAL A 399 -16.49 -24.69 16.13
N THR A 400 -16.48 -23.93 17.23
CA THR A 400 -15.50 -22.85 17.43
C THR A 400 -14.09 -23.41 17.51
N THR A 401 -13.23 -23.00 16.60
CA THR A 401 -11.83 -23.42 16.47
C THR A 401 -10.92 -22.21 16.62
N SER A 402 -9.94 -22.31 17.52
CA SER A 402 -8.92 -21.29 17.72
C SER A 402 -7.66 -21.62 16.94
N THR A 403 -7.04 -20.63 16.30
CA THR A 403 -5.80 -20.77 15.55
C THR A 403 -4.91 -19.55 15.77
N THR A 404 -3.65 -19.81 16.11
CA THR A 404 -2.63 -18.76 16.23
C THR A 404 -1.99 -18.53 14.87
N ILE A 405 -1.98 -17.28 14.40
CA ILE A 405 -1.21 -16.86 13.23
C ILE A 405 0.06 -16.16 13.69
N ALA A 406 1.19 -16.58 13.14
CA ALA A 406 2.51 -16.12 13.54
C ALA A 406 3.04 -14.98 12.65
N VAL A 407 4.01 -14.25 13.18
CA VAL A 407 5.02 -13.52 12.42
C VAL A 407 6.16 -14.48 12.12
N LEU A 408 6.48 -14.64 10.84
CA LEU A 408 7.54 -15.51 10.34
C LEU A 408 8.93 -14.92 10.59
N SER A 409 9.98 -15.71 10.35
CA SER A 409 11.37 -15.24 10.44
C SER A 409 11.72 -14.12 9.45
N SER A 410 10.92 -13.95 8.40
CA SER A 410 11.00 -12.80 7.48
C SER A 410 10.54 -11.48 8.12
N GLY A 411 9.87 -11.53 9.27
CA GLY A 411 9.21 -10.39 9.91
C GLY A 411 7.83 -10.06 9.34
N SER A 412 7.30 -10.88 8.43
CA SER A 412 5.95 -10.76 7.86
C SER A 412 4.97 -11.69 8.56
N LEU A 413 3.68 -11.33 8.54
CA LEU A 413 2.58 -12.22 8.92
C LEU A 413 2.62 -13.51 8.08
N ASP A 414 2.31 -14.65 8.71
CA ASP A 414 2.05 -15.92 8.02
C ASP A 414 0.70 -15.87 7.29
N THR A 415 0.71 -15.26 6.10
CA THR A 415 -0.49 -15.10 5.27
C THR A 415 -0.99 -16.42 4.70
N GLU A 416 -0.13 -17.43 4.57
CA GLU A 416 -0.53 -18.77 4.12
C GLU A 416 -1.38 -19.46 5.21
N ALA A 417 -0.91 -19.44 6.47
CA ALA A 417 -1.69 -19.96 7.59
C ALA A 417 -2.99 -19.18 7.82
N LEU A 418 -2.94 -17.85 7.67
CA LEU A 418 -4.16 -17.03 7.75
C LEU A 418 -5.16 -17.42 6.66
N SER A 419 -4.72 -17.51 5.40
CA SER A 419 -5.59 -17.84 4.27
C SER A 419 -6.19 -19.24 4.40
N ALA A 420 -5.38 -20.22 4.83
CA ALA A 420 -5.86 -21.56 5.13
C ALA A 420 -6.94 -21.56 6.22
N THR A 421 -6.70 -20.82 7.32
CA THR A 421 -7.66 -20.68 8.44
C THR A 421 -8.99 -20.08 7.97
N LEU A 422 -8.93 -18.99 7.20
CA LEU A 422 -10.13 -18.34 6.65
C LEU A 422 -10.88 -19.25 5.66
N SER A 423 -10.16 -19.98 4.81
CA SER A 423 -10.76 -20.88 3.81
C SER A 423 -11.48 -22.09 4.41
N ASN A 424 -11.08 -22.51 5.61
CA ASN A 424 -11.69 -23.63 6.32
C ASN A 424 -12.91 -23.22 7.15
N ALA A 425 -13.17 -21.93 7.33
CA ALA A 425 -14.31 -21.45 8.08
C ALA A 425 -15.63 -21.76 7.36
N ASP A 426 -16.67 -22.07 8.13
CA ASP A 426 -18.00 -22.35 7.62
C ASP A 426 -18.55 -21.13 6.85
N SER A 427 -19.23 -21.40 5.74
CA SER A 427 -19.84 -20.37 4.91
C SER A 427 -20.82 -19.51 5.72
N GLY A 428 -20.73 -18.18 5.57
CA GLY A 428 -21.56 -17.23 6.31
C GLY A 428 -21.08 -16.92 7.74
N THR A 429 -19.95 -17.47 8.18
CA THR A 429 -19.34 -17.15 9.46
C THR A 429 -18.17 -16.16 9.29
N VAL A 430 -17.77 -15.52 10.39
CA VAL A 430 -16.69 -14.52 10.38
C VAL A 430 -15.56 -14.95 11.31
N ALA A 431 -14.32 -14.71 10.88
CA ALA A 431 -13.15 -14.89 11.71
C ALA A 431 -12.95 -13.68 12.64
N THR A 432 -12.72 -13.95 13.92
CA THR A 432 -12.59 -12.91 14.95
C THR A 432 -11.28 -13.01 15.70
N VAL A 433 -10.65 -11.87 15.98
CA VAL A 433 -9.37 -11.80 16.70
C VAL A 433 -9.63 -11.82 18.20
N THR A 434 -9.20 -12.88 18.87
CA THR A 434 -9.39 -13.03 20.32
C THR A 434 -8.22 -12.50 21.14
N GLN A 435 -7.03 -12.45 20.54
CA GLN A 435 -5.83 -11.91 21.16
C GLN A 435 -4.91 -11.28 20.11
N TRP A 436 -4.33 -10.12 20.44
CA TRP A 436 -3.23 -9.50 19.69
C TRP A 436 -1.99 -9.46 20.57
N TYR A 437 -0.94 -10.17 20.14
CA TYR A 437 0.24 -10.38 20.96
C TYR A 437 1.14 -9.14 20.99
N ASP A 438 1.44 -8.68 22.20
CA ASP A 438 2.54 -7.77 22.48
C ASP A 438 3.91 -8.36 22.05
N GLN A 439 4.55 -7.71 21.09
CA GLN A 439 5.84 -8.09 20.53
C GLN A 439 7.02 -7.42 21.25
N SER A 440 6.77 -6.56 22.25
CA SER A 440 7.83 -5.86 23.00
C SER A 440 8.58 -6.76 23.99
N GLY A 441 8.00 -7.92 24.32
CA GLY A 441 8.47 -8.81 25.39
C GLY A 441 7.89 -8.48 26.78
N GLY A 442 7.05 -7.45 26.90
CA GLY A 442 6.40 -7.06 28.16
C GLY A 442 5.23 -7.96 28.59
N GLY A 443 4.72 -8.80 27.68
CA GLY A 443 3.59 -9.70 27.96
C GLY A 443 2.25 -8.98 28.07
N HIS A 444 2.14 -7.75 27.56
CA HIS A 444 0.93 -6.95 27.65
C HIS A 444 -0.02 -7.22 26.49
N HIS A 445 -0.36 -8.48 26.20
CA HIS A 445 -1.25 -8.82 25.07
C HIS A 445 -2.61 -8.12 25.19
N LEU A 446 -3.18 -7.67 24.07
CA LEU A 446 -4.56 -7.18 24.02
C LEU A 446 -5.49 -8.37 23.84
N THR A 447 -6.55 -8.46 24.64
CA THR A 447 -7.52 -9.56 24.63
C THR A 447 -8.94 -9.01 24.61
N VAL A 448 -9.92 -9.85 24.27
CA VAL A 448 -11.33 -9.45 24.31
C VAL A 448 -11.79 -9.42 25.78
N PRO A 449 -12.17 -8.25 26.34
CA PRO A 449 -12.62 -8.17 27.72
C PRO A 449 -14.02 -8.79 27.88
N SER A 450 -14.36 -9.19 29.11
CA SER A 450 -15.68 -9.74 29.43
C SER A 450 -16.81 -8.81 29.01
N GLY A 451 -17.83 -9.33 28.32
CA GLY A 451 -18.98 -8.57 27.83
C GLY A 451 -18.74 -7.79 26.54
N ALA A 452 -17.53 -7.81 25.99
CA ALA A 452 -17.22 -7.26 24.67
C ALA A 452 -17.21 -8.32 23.58
N SER A 453 -17.35 -7.87 22.33
CA SER A 453 -17.18 -8.66 21.13
C SER A 453 -15.78 -8.47 20.54
N ALA A 454 -15.28 -9.53 19.92
CA ALA A 454 -14.00 -9.53 19.24
C ALA A 454 -14.06 -8.75 17.91
N PRO A 455 -13.01 -7.97 17.54
CA PRO A 455 -12.90 -7.45 16.18
C PRO A 455 -12.64 -8.58 15.18
N ARG A 456 -12.72 -8.26 13.89
CA ARG A 456 -12.66 -9.23 12.79
C ARG A 456 -11.32 -9.19 12.07
N ILE A 457 -11.03 -10.25 11.31
CA ILE A 457 -9.94 -10.31 10.35
C ILE A 457 -10.40 -11.00 9.06
N GLY A 458 -9.80 -10.64 7.93
CA GLY A 458 -10.11 -11.20 6.61
C GLY A 458 -11.30 -10.54 5.90
N GLN A 459 -11.98 -9.58 6.54
CA GLN A 459 -13.13 -8.87 5.95
C GLN A 459 -12.69 -7.71 5.05
N THR A 460 -11.60 -7.04 5.40
CA THR A 460 -11.06 -5.89 4.70
C THR A 460 -9.54 -5.89 4.74
N GLN A 461 -8.92 -5.03 3.94
CA GLN A 461 -7.48 -4.93 3.78
C GLN A 461 -7.07 -3.47 3.70
N VAL A 462 -5.91 -3.17 4.27
CA VAL A 462 -5.27 -1.86 4.14
C VAL A 462 -4.15 -2.00 3.12
N ASN A 463 -4.35 -1.45 1.93
CA ASN A 463 -3.37 -1.49 0.82
C ASN A 463 -2.90 -2.92 0.47
N GLY A 464 -3.84 -3.85 0.32
CA GLY A 464 -3.56 -5.25 -0.02
C GLY A 464 -3.08 -6.11 1.17
N ARG A 465 -2.96 -5.55 2.38
CA ARG A 465 -2.55 -6.28 3.57
C ARG A 465 -3.71 -6.63 4.49
N PRO A 466 -3.68 -7.80 5.15
CA PRO A 466 -4.61 -8.11 6.23
C PRO A 466 -4.63 -7.02 7.29
N CYS A 467 -5.79 -6.78 7.87
CA CYS A 467 -5.96 -5.84 8.96
C CYS A 467 -7.05 -6.33 9.93
N ILE A 468 -7.01 -5.79 11.15
CA ILE A 468 -8.03 -5.98 12.16
C ILE A 468 -9.09 -4.89 11.95
N SER A 469 -10.34 -5.30 11.74
CA SER A 469 -11.47 -4.40 11.46
C SER A 469 -12.57 -4.53 12.50
N PHE A 470 -13.41 -3.49 12.59
CA PHE A 470 -14.55 -3.43 13.50
C PHE A 470 -15.83 -3.34 12.68
N ASP A 471 -16.78 -4.23 12.98
CA ASP A 471 -18.11 -4.17 12.38
C ASP A 471 -19.04 -3.39 13.32
N THR A 472 -19.26 -2.13 12.97
CA THR A 472 -20.15 -1.25 13.72
C THR A 472 -21.61 -1.32 13.25
N SER A 473 -21.92 -2.14 12.24
CA SER A 473 -23.30 -2.35 11.79
C SER A 473 -24.07 -3.19 12.81
N GLY A 474 -25.12 -2.61 13.40
CA GLY A 474 -26.02 -3.34 14.29
C GLY A 474 -25.38 -3.91 15.56
N ALA A 475 -24.20 -3.44 15.96
CA ALA A 475 -23.49 -3.97 17.12
C ALA A 475 -24.27 -3.73 18.42
N SER A 476 -24.68 -4.80 19.10
CA SER A 476 -25.36 -4.75 20.40
C SER A 476 -24.40 -4.80 21.59
N ALA A 477 -23.09 -4.94 21.34
CA ALA A 477 -22.03 -5.04 22.34
C ALA A 477 -20.77 -4.29 21.88
N ALA A 478 -20.04 -3.70 22.83
CA ALA A 478 -18.79 -3.00 22.55
C ALA A 478 -17.78 -3.94 21.87
N GLN A 479 -17.20 -3.53 20.73
CA GLN A 479 -16.14 -4.28 20.05
C GLN A 479 -14.78 -3.72 20.40
N ARG A 480 -13.87 -4.55 20.93
CA ARG A 480 -12.55 -4.09 21.36
C ARG A 480 -11.59 -5.21 21.71
N LEU A 481 -10.30 -4.87 21.66
CA LEU A 481 -9.23 -5.58 22.34
C LEU A 481 -8.61 -4.64 23.37
N SER A 482 -8.36 -5.14 24.58
CA SER A 482 -7.80 -4.35 25.67
C SER A 482 -6.78 -5.10 26.51
N ASN A 483 -5.93 -4.34 27.19
CA ASN A 483 -5.08 -4.80 28.26
C ASN A 483 -5.31 -3.90 29.48
N THR A 484 -5.66 -4.49 30.62
CA THR A 484 -5.97 -3.75 31.86
C THR A 484 -4.78 -3.57 32.80
N ALA A 485 -3.60 -4.07 32.43
CA ALA A 485 -2.40 -4.06 33.27
C ALA A 485 -1.31 -3.10 32.78
N LEU A 486 -1.37 -2.65 31.53
CA LEU A 486 -0.40 -1.69 30.98
C LEU A 486 -0.57 -0.33 31.66
N THR A 487 0.50 0.19 32.26
CA THR A 487 0.50 1.45 32.99
C THR A 487 1.33 2.53 32.31
N PHE A 488 0.95 3.79 32.47
CA PHE A 488 1.69 4.97 32.03
C PHE A 488 1.84 5.95 33.18
N ALA A 489 3.05 6.45 33.40
CA ALA A 489 3.36 7.31 34.54
C ALA A 489 2.79 8.72 34.33
N GLY A 490 2.14 9.30 35.35
CA GLY A 490 1.81 10.73 35.44
C GLY A 490 1.19 11.36 34.19
N GLY A 491 0.28 10.66 33.50
CA GLY A 491 -0.33 11.14 32.26
C GLY A 491 0.63 11.33 31.09
N THR A 492 1.81 10.69 31.11
CA THR A 492 2.80 10.74 30.03
C THR A 492 2.79 9.45 29.21
N PHE A 493 2.39 9.56 27.95
CA PHE A 493 2.29 8.43 27.03
C PHE A 493 2.31 8.89 25.57
N SER A 494 2.54 7.95 24.65
CA SER A 494 2.13 8.07 23.25
C SER A 494 1.62 6.74 22.75
N VAL A 495 0.50 6.75 22.04
CA VAL A 495 -0.09 5.56 21.43
C VAL A 495 -0.43 5.88 19.98
N PHE A 496 0.17 5.14 19.05
CA PHE A 496 0.00 5.32 17.62
C PHE A 496 -0.53 4.04 16.97
N GLY A 497 -1.75 4.12 16.42
CA GLY A 497 -2.31 3.14 15.51
C GLY A 497 -1.78 3.35 14.09
N VAL A 498 -1.66 2.25 13.35
CA VAL A 498 -1.27 2.24 11.94
C VAL A 498 -2.29 1.45 11.16
N GLY A 499 -2.75 2.01 10.04
CA GLY A 499 -3.89 1.49 9.29
C GLY A 499 -4.68 2.63 8.67
N ARG A 500 -6.01 2.54 8.59
CA ARG A 500 -6.85 3.61 8.03
C ARG A 500 -8.16 3.77 8.79
N ALA A 501 -8.75 4.97 8.73
CA ALA A 501 -10.12 5.19 9.18
C ALA A 501 -11.09 5.04 8.00
N ALA A 502 -12.31 4.54 8.24
CA ALA A 502 -13.37 4.61 7.23
C ALA A 502 -14.15 5.93 7.23
N GLY A 503 -14.13 6.61 8.37
CA GLY A 503 -14.91 7.80 8.67
C GLY A 503 -15.02 7.94 10.18
N THR A 504 -15.03 9.18 10.65
CA THR A 504 -15.00 9.46 12.10
C THR A 504 -15.98 10.55 12.48
N ASN A 505 -17.06 10.79 11.71
CA ASN A 505 -18.06 11.81 12.03
C ASN A 505 -19.36 11.17 12.54
N CYS A 506 -20.07 11.83 13.46
CA CYS A 506 -21.37 11.38 13.95
C CYS A 506 -22.32 12.53 14.30
N SER A 507 -23.62 12.24 14.40
CA SER A 507 -24.67 13.25 14.59
C SER A 507 -24.80 13.77 16.02
N GLY A 508 -24.20 13.10 17.00
CA GLY A 508 -24.30 13.46 18.42
C GLY A 508 -23.19 12.83 19.29
N ASP A 509 -23.38 12.79 20.61
CA ASP A 509 -22.44 12.17 21.57
C ASP A 509 -22.53 10.63 21.57
N ASP A 510 -22.18 10.02 20.43
CA ASP A 510 -22.18 8.55 20.28
C ASP A 510 -20.90 7.91 20.87
N ARG A 511 -19.91 8.74 21.26
CA ARG A 511 -18.59 8.38 21.80
C ARG A 511 -17.93 7.21 21.06
N ILE A 512 -17.98 7.25 19.74
CA ILE A 512 -17.38 6.26 18.86
C ILE A 512 -15.87 6.42 18.94
N SER A 513 -15.16 5.40 19.43
CA SER A 513 -13.73 5.52 19.78
C SER A 513 -12.82 4.54 19.05
N ALA A 514 -11.57 4.94 18.84
CA ALA A 514 -10.56 4.12 18.14
C ALA A 514 -9.45 3.66 19.08
N LEU A 515 -8.92 4.57 19.90
CA LEU A 515 -7.81 4.34 20.82
C LEU A 515 -8.18 4.89 22.19
N SER A 516 -7.96 4.10 23.24
CA SER A 516 -8.13 4.56 24.62
C SER A 516 -6.91 4.21 25.47
N VAL A 517 -6.42 5.17 26.25
CA VAL A 517 -5.36 5.01 27.25
C VAL A 517 -5.94 5.33 28.62
N GLY A 518 -5.70 4.45 29.59
CA GLY A 518 -6.29 4.57 30.92
C GLY A 518 -7.73 4.04 31.00
N SER A 519 -8.36 4.27 32.14
CA SER A 519 -9.70 3.77 32.46
C SER A 519 -10.38 4.68 33.50
N GLY A 520 -11.70 4.57 33.66
CA GLY A 520 -12.47 5.42 34.57
C GLY A 520 -12.27 6.92 34.28
N THR A 521 -11.97 7.70 35.33
CA THR A 521 -11.74 9.16 35.23
C THR A 521 -10.32 9.54 34.80
N ALA A 522 -9.36 8.60 34.84
CA ALA A 522 -7.99 8.82 34.40
C ALA A 522 -7.80 8.16 33.04
N ARG A 523 -8.52 8.68 32.03
CA ARG A 523 -8.54 8.12 30.68
C ARG A 523 -8.51 9.19 29.61
N ILE A 524 -7.91 8.86 28.49
CA ILE A 524 -7.99 9.62 27.24
C ILE A 524 -8.41 8.65 26.15
N ALA A 525 -9.54 8.92 25.50
CA ALA A 525 -10.02 8.14 24.37
C ALA A 525 -10.25 9.06 23.17
N THR A 526 -9.85 8.63 21.99
CA THR A 526 -10.20 9.34 20.75
C THR A 526 -11.68 9.13 20.49
N VAL A 527 -12.36 10.16 20.01
CA VAL A 527 -13.81 10.10 19.73
C VAL A 527 -14.12 10.79 18.43
N SER A 528 -15.08 10.23 17.69
CA SER A 528 -15.62 10.81 16.47
C SER A 528 -16.09 12.26 16.65
N GLY A 529 -16.26 12.95 15.53
CA GLY A 529 -16.72 14.33 15.43
C GLY A 529 -17.98 14.58 16.24
N ILE A 530 -17.99 15.73 16.89
CA ILE A 530 -19.00 16.08 17.86
C ILE A 530 -20.04 16.93 17.14
N ASN A 531 -21.29 16.48 17.13
CA ASN A 531 -22.40 17.20 16.48
C ASN A 531 -22.11 17.53 15.00
N GLU A 532 -21.68 16.54 14.22
CA GLU A 532 -21.43 16.66 12.76
C GLU A 532 -20.29 17.60 12.36
N ASP A 533 -19.44 18.02 13.30
CA ASP A 533 -18.33 18.95 13.01
C ASP A 533 -17.23 18.36 12.12
N GLY A 534 -17.19 17.04 11.92
CA GLY A 534 -16.19 16.37 11.06
C GLY A 534 -14.78 16.32 11.64
N TYR A 535 -14.57 16.80 12.86
CA TYR A 535 -13.28 16.73 13.55
C TYR A 535 -13.13 15.44 14.33
N LEU A 536 -11.93 15.17 14.84
CA LEU A 536 -11.72 14.08 15.78
C LEU A 536 -11.37 14.66 17.15
N GLY A 537 -12.23 14.42 18.13
CA GLY A 537 -12.06 14.92 19.49
C GLY A 537 -11.42 13.90 20.43
N VAL A 538 -11.46 14.23 21.72
CA VAL A 538 -11.12 13.28 22.80
C VAL A 538 -12.17 13.26 23.90
N TRP A 539 -12.39 12.09 24.48
CA TRP A 539 -13.08 11.95 25.74
C TRP A 539 -12.04 11.77 26.86
N ASP A 540 -12.10 12.63 27.88
CA ASP A 540 -11.09 12.72 28.93
C ASP A 540 -11.43 11.98 30.24
N GLY A 541 -12.45 11.13 30.21
CA GLY A 541 -12.97 10.44 31.39
C GLY A 541 -14.18 11.12 32.00
N ALA A 542 -14.41 12.40 31.71
CA ALA A 542 -15.54 13.17 32.26
C ALA A 542 -16.26 14.05 31.23
N VAL A 543 -15.52 14.62 30.28
CA VAL A 543 -16.01 15.59 29.29
C VAL A 543 -15.51 15.20 27.90
N LEU A 544 -16.39 15.42 26.92
CA LEU A 544 -16.08 15.33 25.50
C LEU A 544 -15.45 16.65 25.07
N GLN A 545 -14.18 16.62 24.65
CA GLN A 545 -13.43 17.78 24.18
C GLN A 545 -13.39 17.79 22.65
N PRO A 546 -13.84 18.87 22.00
CA PRO A 546 -13.79 18.98 20.55
C PRO A 546 -12.35 19.03 20.04
N GLY A 547 -12.15 18.42 18.88
CA GLY A 547 -10.92 18.58 18.10
C GLY A 547 -10.99 19.79 17.18
N HIS A 548 -9.93 19.96 16.39
CA HIS A 548 -9.82 21.05 15.41
C HIS A 548 -9.47 20.55 14.01
N LYS A 549 -9.18 19.25 13.84
CA LYS A 549 -8.76 18.66 12.56
C LYS A 549 -9.58 17.44 12.17
N MET A 550 -9.78 17.30 10.86
CA MET A 550 -10.44 16.16 10.25
C MET A 550 -9.49 14.96 10.20
N GLN A 551 -10.04 13.75 10.33
CA GLN A 551 -9.27 12.52 10.17
C GLN A 551 -9.33 12.03 8.72
N THR A 552 -8.15 11.79 8.14
CA THR A 552 -8.05 11.17 6.81
C THR A 552 -8.47 9.70 6.85
N CYS A 553 -9.08 9.26 5.74
CA CYS A 553 -9.39 7.87 5.45
C CYS A 553 -8.23 7.14 4.75
N ASN A 554 -7.16 7.86 4.42
CA ASN A 554 -5.98 7.26 3.83
C ASN A 554 -5.26 6.36 4.83
N PRO A 555 -4.63 5.27 4.35
CA PRO A 555 -3.69 4.51 5.15
C PRO A 555 -2.55 5.37 5.66
N GLY A 556 -2.30 5.32 6.97
CA GLY A 556 -1.32 6.16 7.62
C GLY A 556 -1.17 5.84 9.11
N VAL A 557 -0.72 6.86 9.84
CA VAL A 557 -0.55 6.82 11.30
C VAL A 557 -1.63 7.70 11.93
N PHE A 558 -2.16 7.24 13.05
CA PHE A 558 -3.11 7.98 13.87
C PHE A 558 -2.73 7.78 15.34
N GLY A 559 -2.92 8.75 16.23
CA GLY A 559 -2.56 8.51 17.62
C GLY A 559 -2.95 9.58 18.62
N ILE A 560 -2.56 9.35 19.86
CA ILE A 560 -2.68 10.29 20.98
C ILE A 560 -1.39 10.30 21.78
N SER A 561 -0.95 11.47 22.21
CA SER A 561 0.17 11.62 23.13
C SER A 561 -0.09 12.69 24.18
N ALA A 562 0.49 12.51 25.35
CA ALA A 562 0.45 13.50 26.42
C ALA A 562 1.79 13.48 27.19
N SER A 563 2.14 14.62 27.77
CA SER A 563 3.30 14.79 28.63
C SER A 563 2.88 15.21 30.06
N GLY A 564 1.71 14.75 30.51
CA GLY A 564 1.03 15.25 31.72
C GLY A 564 0.39 16.63 31.53
N GLY A 565 -0.17 17.18 32.61
CA GLY A 565 -0.83 18.48 32.61
C GLY A 565 -2.29 18.41 32.16
N ASP A 566 -2.67 19.27 31.22
CA ASP A 566 -4.04 19.46 30.74
C ASP A 566 -4.15 19.42 29.20
N THR A 567 -3.15 18.87 28.51
CA THR A 567 -3.11 18.87 27.05
C THR A 567 -2.81 17.47 26.52
N VAL A 568 -3.64 17.02 25.58
CA VAL A 568 -3.43 15.82 24.77
C VAL A 568 -3.24 16.27 23.32
N SER A 569 -2.24 15.73 22.64
CA SER A 569 -2.13 15.87 21.18
C SER A 569 -2.78 14.67 20.50
N VAL A 570 -3.81 14.92 19.70
CA VAL A 570 -4.34 13.95 18.73
C VAL A 570 -3.49 14.07 17.46
N TRP A 571 -3.02 12.95 16.92
CA TRP A 571 -2.14 12.93 15.75
C TRP A 571 -2.89 12.45 14.53
N HIS A 572 -2.91 13.30 13.49
CA HIS A 572 -3.48 13.02 12.18
C HIS A 572 -2.32 12.83 11.19
N GLY A 573 -1.88 11.58 11.01
CA GLY A 573 -0.60 11.30 10.38
C GLY A 573 0.53 11.90 11.21
N SER A 574 1.33 12.74 10.57
CA SER A 574 2.38 13.53 11.21
C SER A 574 1.88 14.83 11.85
N THR A 575 0.61 15.21 11.70
CA THR A 575 0.15 16.53 12.16
C THR A 575 -0.46 16.45 13.57
N PRO A 576 0.07 17.17 14.58
CA PRO A 576 -0.56 17.22 15.90
C PRO A 576 -1.75 18.18 15.93
N ASP A 577 -2.74 17.82 16.73
CA ASP A 577 -3.90 18.62 17.12
C ASP A 577 -3.95 18.68 18.67
N PRO A 578 -3.42 19.75 19.28
CA PRO A 578 -3.44 19.88 20.74
C PRO A 578 -4.86 20.22 21.22
N ILE A 579 -5.39 19.38 22.10
CA ILE A 579 -6.70 19.52 22.73
C ILE A 579 -6.52 19.66 24.24
N THR A 580 -7.15 20.69 24.81
CA THR A 580 -7.19 20.88 26.26
C THR A 580 -8.18 19.90 26.89
N VAL A 581 -7.72 19.18 27.91
CA VAL A 581 -8.49 18.21 28.69
C VAL A 581 -8.55 18.64 30.15
N THR A 582 -9.45 18.03 30.92
CA THR A 582 -9.46 18.26 32.36
C THR A 582 -8.15 17.77 33.00
N ALA A 583 -7.57 18.55 33.92
CA ALA A 583 -6.32 18.17 34.58
C ALA A 583 -6.41 16.83 35.34
N ALA A 584 -7.62 16.43 35.75
CA ALA A 584 -7.88 15.13 36.37
C ALA A 584 -7.69 13.94 35.41
N ALA A 585 -7.92 14.14 34.11
CA ALA A 585 -7.80 13.09 33.09
C ALA A 585 -6.37 12.55 32.95
N LEU A 586 -5.39 13.43 33.15
CA LEU A 586 -3.96 13.12 33.09
C LEU A 586 -3.32 13.04 34.49
N ALA A 587 -4.13 13.10 35.55
CA ALA A 587 -3.63 13.02 36.92
C ALA A 587 -3.29 11.57 37.29
N GLY A 588 -2.07 11.36 37.78
CA GLY A 588 -1.65 10.07 38.33
C GLY A 588 -1.30 9.02 37.26
N VAL A 589 -1.32 7.75 37.67
CA VAL A 589 -0.96 6.62 36.81
C VAL A 589 -2.16 6.22 35.98
N MET A 590 -2.03 6.28 34.65
CA MET A 590 -3.05 5.80 33.73
C MET A 590 -2.84 4.30 33.51
N THR A 591 -3.87 3.50 33.76
CA THR A 591 -3.80 2.03 33.63
C THR A 591 -4.87 1.55 32.66
N GLY A 592 -4.44 0.85 31.62
CA GLY A 592 -5.30 0.37 30.55
C GLY A 592 -4.84 0.85 29.17
N LEU A 593 -5.03 0.00 28.17
CA LEU A 593 -4.94 0.33 26.75
C LEU A 593 -6.02 -0.46 26.01
N SER A 594 -6.78 0.19 25.13
CA SER A 594 -7.70 -0.51 24.22
C SER A 594 -7.69 0.08 22.82
N ILE A 595 -8.03 -0.78 21.86
CA ILE A 595 -8.41 -0.41 20.49
C ILE A 595 -9.88 -0.73 20.26
N GLY A 596 -10.52 0.02 19.37
CA GLY A 596 -11.98 0.00 19.21
C GLY A 596 -12.66 0.75 20.36
N SER A 597 -13.79 0.22 20.84
CA SER A 597 -14.55 0.85 21.93
C SER A 597 -13.72 0.97 23.21
N GLY A 598 -13.63 2.16 23.79
CA GLY A 598 -13.07 2.36 25.12
C GLY A 598 -13.91 1.74 26.24
N ASP A 599 -13.34 1.64 27.45
CA ASP A 599 -14.10 1.30 28.66
C ASP A 599 -15.22 2.33 28.88
N ASP A 600 -16.43 1.86 29.15
CA ASP A 600 -17.64 2.69 29.32
C ASP A 600 -17.90 3.65 28.13
N LEU A 601 -17.52 3.24 26.93
CA LEU A 601 -17.86 3.89 25.66
C LEU A 601 -18.82 3.05 24.83
N SER A 602 -19.60 3.72 23.99
CA SER A 602 -20.74 3.09 23.32
C SER A 602 -20.30 2.20 22.17
N ASN A 603 -19.43 2.70 21.30
CA ASN A 603 -19.14 2.06 20.01
C ASN A 603 -17.65 2.16 19.64
N ALA A 604 -17.18 1.17 18.88
CA ALA A 604 -15.90 1.23 18.20
C ALA A 604 -16.02 2.10 16.94
N SER A 605 -14.95 2.80 16.58
CA SER A 605 -14.84 3.42 15.26
C SER A 605 -14.52 2.37 14.19
N ASN A 606 -14.85 2.69 12.95
CA ASN A 606 -14.48 1.89 11.78
C ASN A 606 -13.00 2.11 11.40
N PHE A 607 -12.10 2.02 12.38
CA PHE A 607 -10.66 2.09 12.14
C PHE A 607 -10.12 0.69 11.89
N GLU A 608 -9.40 0.51 10.80
CA GLU A 608 -8.79 -0.76 10.41
C GLU A 608 -7.30 -0.72 10.80
N PHE A 609 -6.85 -1.64 11.66
CA PHE A 609 -5.49 -1.64 12.21
C PHE A 609 -4.60 -2.71 11.59
N THR A 610 -3.38 -2.34 11.22
CA THR A 610 -2.28 -3.25 10.87
C THR A 610 -1.21 -3.29 11.97
N GLY A 611 -1.12 -2.23 12.78
CA GLY A 611 -0.18 -2.14 13.90
C GLY A 611 -0.57 -1.08 14.94
N LEU A 612 0.08 -1.17 16.10
CA LEU A 612 -0.08 -0.27 17.24
C LEU A 612 1.27 -0.16 17.99
N VAL A 613 1.69 1.06 18.30
CA VAL A 613 2.89 1.36 19.09
C VAL A 613 2.49 2.14 20.34
N ALA A 614 2.78 1.61 21.53
CA ALA A 614 2.59 2.31 22.79
C ALA A 614 3.94 2.63 23.45
N LEU A 615 4.12 3.88 23.85
CA LEU A 615 5.35 4.43 24.41
C LEU A 615 5.10 5.07 25.78
N ARG A 616 6.08 4.94 26.69
CA ARG A 616 6.12 5.55 28.04
C ARG A 616 6.67 6.99 28.02
N MET A 617 6.53 7.66 26.89
CA MET A 617 7.02 9.03 26.67
C MET A 617 6.04 9.78 25.77
N SER A 618 6.07 11.11 25.82
CA SER A 618 5.46 11.95 24.78
C SER A 618 6.39 11.97 23.56
N ALA A 619 5.89 11.55 22.40
CA ALA A 619 6.66 11.48 21.17
C ALA A 619 6.83 12.88 20.58
N THR A 620 8.04 13.15 20.08
CA THR A 620 8.31 14.39 19.35
C THR A 620 7.81 14.30 17.92
N GLN A 621 7.62 15.44 17.25
CA GLN A 621 7.27 15.52 15.82
C GLN A 621 8.17 14.61 14.97
N ALA A 622 9.49 14.68 15.15
CA ALA A 622 10.45 13.89 14.38
C ALA A 622 10.30 12.36 14.60
N GLN A 623 9.84 11.94 15.78
CA GLN A 623 9.57 10.55 16.08
C GLN A 623 8.26 10.07 15.43
N VAL A 624 7.23 10.90 15.41
CA VAL A 624 5.98 10.58 14.70
C VAL A 624 6.22 10.53 13.20
N ASP A 625 6.99 11.48 12.65
CA ASP A 625 7.41 11.46 11.24
C ASP A 625 8.19 10.18 10.91
N LEU A 626 9.05 9.71 11.82
CA LEU A 626 9.77 8.45 11.64
C LEU A 626 8.82 7.24 11.61
N ILE A 627 7.81 7.20 12.48
CA ILE A 627 6.79 6.14 12.45
C ILE A 627 6.00 6.19 11.14
N ALA A 628 5.60 7.39 10.69
CA ALA A 628 4.89 7.58 9.43
C ALA A 628 5.72 7.12 8.22
N ARG A 629 7.01 7.48 8.14
CA ARG A 629 7.91 7.02 7.06
C ARG A 629 8.09 5.50 7.06
N ARG A 630 8.28 4.89 8.23
CA ARG A 630 8.36 3.43 8.38
C ARG A 630 7.05 2.75 7.99
N ALA A 631 5.91 3.34 8.36
CA ALA A 631 4.61 2.88 7.94
C ALA A 631 4.45 3.00 6.41
N SER A 632 4.96 4.04 5.74
CA SER A 632 4.94 4.13 4.28
C SER A 632 5.78 3.05 3.61
N LEU A 633 7.03 2.85 4.05
CA LEU A 633 7.93 1.84 3.47
C LEU A 633 7.42 0.42 3.70
N ARG A 634 7.02 0.12 4.93
CA ARG A 634 6.50 -1.20 5.27
C ARG A 634 5.14 -1.41 4.66
N TYR A 635 4.23 -0.47 4.90
CA TYR A 635 2.82 -0.36 4.50
C TYR A 635 2.54 -0.30 3.00
N GLY A 636 3.52 0.19 2.23
CA GLY A 636 3.26 0.70 0.89
C GLY A 636 2.30 1.90 0.89
N PHE A 637 2.09 2.56 2.04
CA PHE A 637 1.20 3.71 2.12
C PHE A 637 1.80 4.84 1.29
N ALA A 638 1.04 5.43 0.38
CA ALA A 638 1.55 6.46 -0.52
C ALA A 638 1.48 7.84 0.17
N PRO A 639 2.61 8.39 0.67
CA PRO A 639 2.60 9.70 1.31
C PRO A 639 2.52 10.87 0.32
N GLN A 640 2.72 10.63 -0.98
CA GLN A 640 2.71 11.66 -2.03
C GLN A 640 1.29 12.12 -2.42
N THR A 641 0.45 12.49 -1.46
CA THR A 641 -0.89 13.03 -1.72
C THR A 641 -0.82 14.54 -1.97
N ALA A 642 -1.02 14.94 -3.23
CA ALA A 642 -0.96 16.33 -3.67
C ALA A 642 -2.35 17.01 -3.71
N LEU A 643 -3.42 16.21 -3.75
CA LEU A 643 -4.80 16.64 -3.82
C LEU A 643 -5.53 16.26 -2.53
N ARG A 644 -6.43 17.11 -2.06
CA ARG A 644 -7.40 16.78 -1.03
C ARG A 644 -8.78 16.53 -1.65
N ILE A 645 -9.45 15.45 -1.23
CA ILE A 645 -10.86 15.20 -1.57
C ILE A 645 -11.68 15.13 -0.29
N ILE A 646 -12.60 16.07 -0.10
CA ILE A 646 -13.53 16.08 1.04
C ILE A 646 -14.88 15.53 0.58
N CYS A 647 -15.24 14.36 1.11
CA CYS A 647 -16.48 13.67 0.80
C CYS A 647 -17.58 14.10 1.77
N ILE A 648 -18.50 14.93 1.29
CA ILE A 648 -19.63 15.47 2.05
C ILE A 648 -20.86 14.62 1.75
N GLY A 649 -21.53 14.09 2.76
CA GLY A 649 -22.71 13.28 2.52
C GLY A 649 -23.46 12.80 3.76
N ASP A 650 -24.44 11.93 3.52
CA ASP A 650 -25.25 11.28 4.55
C ASP A 650 -24.80 9.83 4.78
N SER A 651 -25.71 8.97 5.27
CA SER A 651 -25.49 7.55 5.54
C SER A 651 -24.97 6.77 4.33
N ARG A 652 -25.31 7.20 3.11
CA ARG A 652 -24.87 6.57 1.87
C ARG A 652 -23.39 6.86 1.54
N THR A 653 -22.84 7.94 2.10
CA THR A 653 -21.41 8.27 2.02
C THR A 653 -20.64 7.81 3.26
N ALA A 654 -21.27 7.83 4.43
CA ALA A 654 -20.68 7.33 5.67
C ALA A 654 -20.45 5.81 5.66
N GLY A 655 -21.24 5.06 4.86
CA GLY A 655 -21.23 3.60 4.84
C GLY A 655 -22.10 2.97 5.92
N TYR A 656 -23.25 3.58 6.23
CA TYR A 656 -24.19 3.01 7.20
C TYR A 656 -24.61 1.59 6.78
N ILE A 657 -24.78 0.67 7.75
CA ILE A 657 -25.07 -0.76 7.59
C ILE A 657 -23.91 -1.58 6.98
N ASN A 658 -23.00 -0.96 6.25
CA ASN A 658 -21.84 -1.66 5.73
C ASN A 658 -20.90 -2.07 6.85
N GLN A 659 -20.52 -3.35 6.81
CA GLN A 659 -19.64 -3.96 7.79
C GLN A 659 -18.19 -3.51 7.55
N ASP A 660 -17.39 -3.56 8.61
CA ASP A 660 -15.93 -3.45 8.54
C ASP A 660 -15.44 -2.16 7.83
N GLY A 661 -16.18 -1.06 7.99
CA GLY A 661 -15.79 0.25 7.46
C GLY A 661 -15.90 0.40 5.94
N ALA A 662 -16.61 -0.50 5.25
CA ALA A 662 -16.79 -0.37 3.81
C ALA A 662 -17.66 0.84 3.43
N ASN A 663 -17.09 1.74 2.62
CA ASN A 663 -17.81 2.86 2.00
C ASN A 663 -17.09 3.30 0.72
N TRP A 664 -17.80 3.97 -0.20
CA TRP A 664 -17.20 4.40 -1.45
C TRP A 664 -16.03 5.40 -1.28
N PRO A 665 -15.98 6.32 -0.29
CA PRO A 665 -14.82 7.19 -0.09
C PRO A 665 -13.51 6.43 0.16
N THR A 666 -13.53 5.40 1.01
CA THR A 666 -12.34 4.58 1.31
C THR A 666 -11.86 3.74 0.11
N MET A 667 -12.71 3.58 -0.91
CA MET A 667 -12.43 2.83 -2.13
C MET A 667 -12.01 3.73 -3.30
N LEU A 668 -12.14 5.06 -3.18
CA LEU A 668 -11.68 5.99 -4.21
C LEU A 668 -10.21 5.76 -4.64
N PRO A 669 -9.25 5.54 -3.72
CA PRO A 669 -7.86 5.32 -4.10
C PRO A 669 -7.65 4.14 -5.05
N ASP A 670 -8.58 3.18 -5.10
CA ASP A 670 -8.48 2.04 -6.02
C ASP A 670 -8.70 2.46 -7.50
N TYR A 671 -9.36 3.59 -7.74
CA TYR A 671 -9.79 4.03 -9.07
C TYR A 671 -9.23 5.39 -9.51
N LEU A 672 -8.63 6.16 -8.60
CA LEU A 672 -8.05 7.46 -8.92
C LEU A 672 -6.76 7.31 -9.77
N ILE A 673 -6.53 8.25 -10.67
CA ILE A 673 -5.29 8.32 -11.46
C ILE A 673 -4.14 9.03 -10.73
N GLU A 674 -4.46 9.86 -9.73
CA GLU A 674 -3.52 10.59 -8.89
C GLU A 674 -3.83 10.43 -7.38
N PRO A 675 -2.81 10.30 -6.53
CA PRO A 675 -2.96 10.17 -5.09
C PRO A 675 -3.64 11.40 -4.48
N ALA A 676 -4.67 11.13 -3.69
CA ALA A 676 -5.39 12.16 -2.97
C ALA A 676 -5.56 11.78 -1.49
N ASP A 677 -5.56 12.79 -0.63
CA ASP A 677 -5.91 12.67 0.78
C ASP A 677 -7.44 12.73 0.92
N ILE A 678 -8.04 11.61 1.28
CA ILE A 678 -9.50 11.45 1.29
C ILE A 678 -10.04 11.70 2.71
N TYR A 679 -11.00 12.60 2.83
CA TYR A 679 -11.71 12.86 4.08
C TYR A 679 -13.18 12.47 3.94
N ASN A 680 -13.66 11.55 4.77
CA ASN A 680 -15.08 11.22 4.87
C ASN A 680 -15.70 11.97 6.04
N VAL A 681 -16.35 13.10 5.76
CA VAL A 681 -17.04 13.93 6.77
C VAL A 681 -18.54 13.66 6.79
N ALA A 682 -19.00 12.61 6.10
CA ALA A 682 -20.41 12.27 6.02
C ALA A 682 -20.96 11.76 7.35
N VAL A 683 -22.25 12.02 7.58
CA VAL A 683 -22.94 11.61 8.81
C VAL A 683 -24.24 10.90 8.48
N SER A 684 -24.39 9.69 9.04
CA SER A 684 -25.61 8.91 8.90
C SER A 684 -26.83 9.68 9.40
N GLY A 685 -27.83 9.82 8.52
CA GLY A 685 -29.07 10.54 8.81
C GLY A 685 -29.03 12.06 8.61
N SER A 686 -27.87 12.66 8.33
CA SER A 686 -27.73 14.11 8.17
C SER A 686 -28.59 14.65 7.01
N THR A 687 -29.27 15.76 7.25
CA THR A 687 -30.00 16.53 6.22
C THR A 687 -29.10 17.63 5.64
N THR A 688 -29.47 18.19 4.49
CA THR A 688 -28.78 19.38 3.96
C THR A 688 -28.80 20.56 4.93
N ARG A 689 -29.82 20.65 5.81
CA ARG A 689 -29.87 21.67 6.88
C ARG A 689 -28.82 21.42 7.96
N ASP A 690 -28.65 20.17 8.37
CA ASP A 690 -27.69 19.82 9.42
C ASP A 690 -26.26 20.07 8.93
N ALA A 691 -25.94 19.61 7.71
CA ALA A 691 -24.65 19.87 7.07
C ALA A 691 -24.33 21.38 6.94
N VAL A 692 -25.33 22.22 6.61
CA VAL A 692 -25.14 23.68 6.56
C VAL A 692 -24.85 24.26 7.94
N ASN A 693 -25.54 23.78 8.97
CA ASN A 693 -25.44 24.35 10.32
C ASN A 693 -24.19 23.89 11.08
N TYR A 694 -23.70 22.68 10.80
CA TYR A 694 -22.72 22.01 11.66
C TYR A 694 -21.44 21.60 10.93
N THR A 695 -21.54 21.06 9.71
CA THR A 695 -20.38 20.53 8.97
C THR A 695 -19.70 21.57 8.08
N LEU A 696 -20.45 22.53 7.52
CA LEU A 696 -19.88 23.47 6.54
C LEU A 696 -18.74 24.31 7.11
N ALA A 697 -18.88 24.79 8.35
CA ALA A 697 -17.88 25.65 8.98
C ALA A 697 -16.51 24.97 9.13
N SER A 698 -16.49 23.66 9.44
CA SER A 698 -15.22 22.92 9.57
C SER A 698 -14.56 22.67 8.22
N ILE A 699 -15.36 22.38 7.18
CA ILE A 699 -14.85 22.24 5.81
C ILE A 699 -14.26 23.56 5.34
N GLN A 700 -14.94 24.69 5.58
CA GLN A 700 -14.41 26.01 5.24
C GLN A 700 -13.09 26.30 5.96
N ALA A 701 -13.01 25.99 7.27
CA ALA A 701 -11.78 26.15 8.04
C ALA A 701 -10.62 25.30 7.51
N ALA A 702 -10.89 24.08 7.02
CA ALA A 702 -9.87 23.21 6.43
C ALA A 702 -9.34 23.73 5.08
N ILE A 703 -10.16 24.44 4.30
CA ILE A 703 -9.83 24.90 2.95
C ILE A 703 -9.24 26.31 2.96
N SER A 704 -9.81 27.22 3.73
CA SER A 704 -9.45 28.65 3.68
C SER A 704 -7.98 28.90 4.00
N GLY A 705 -7.26 29.49 3.04
CA GLY A 705 -5.83 29.79 3.15
C GLY A 705 -4.91 28.58 3.02
N SER A 706 -5.45 27.39 2.74
CA SER A 706 -4.65 26.20 2.46
C SER A 706 -4.04 26.27 1.05
N ALA A 707 -2.77 25.92 0.93
CA ALA A 707 -2.10 25.76 -0.38
C ALA A 707 -2.42 24.41 -1.04
N VAL A 708 -3.10 23.49 -0.34
CA VAL A 708 -3.43 22.15 -0.85
C VAL A 708 -4.64 22.24 -1.79
N PRO A 709 -4.50 21.90 -3.08
CA PRO A 709 -5.63 21.77 -4.00
C PRO A 709 -6.73 20.92 -3.38
N THR A 710 -7.95 21.45 -3.32
CA THR A 710 -9.08 20.73 -2.70
C THR A 710 -10.24 20.60 -3.68
N ILE A 711 -10.77 19.38 -3.80
CA ILE A 711 -12.02 19.06 -4.49
C ILE A 711 -13.00 18.51 -3.44
N CYS A 712 -14.29 18.77 -3.64
CA CYS A 712 -15.33 18.21 -2.78
C CYS A 712 -16.26 17.30 -3.58
N THR A 713 -16.80 16.27 -2.94
CA THR A 713 -18.00 15.59 -3.43
C THR A 713 -19.17 15.95 -2.52
N LEU A 714 -20.39 15.90 -3.04
CA LEU A 714 -21.59 16.20 -2.26
C LEU A 714 -22.71 15.22 -2.60
N TRP A 715 -23.18 14.47 -1.61
CA TRP A 715 -24.35 13.58 -1.73
C TRP A 715 -25.26 13.68 -0.50
N LEU A 716 -26.23 14.60 -0.58
CA LEU A 716 -27.18 14.92 0.49
C LEU A 716 -28.54 15.24 -0.11
N GLY A 717 -29.59 14.99 0.67
CA GLY A 717 -30.96 15.38 0.33
C GLY A 717 -31.99 14.32 0.70
N VAL A 718 -31.64 13.03 0.65
CA VAL A 718 -32.56 11.93 0.96
C VAL A 718 -33.24 12.08 2.33
N ASN A 719 -32.49 12.51 3.33
CA ASN A 719 -33.00 12.70 4.69
C ASN A 719 -33.88 13.96 4.81
N ASP A 720 -33.73 14.96 3.96
CA ASP A 720 -34.59 16.15 3.97
C ASP A 720 -36.04 15.77 3.65
N PHE A 721 -36.21 14.94 2.62
CA PHE A 721 -37.51 14.45 2.18
C PHE A 721 -38.14 13.51 3.23
N ALA A 722 -37.32 12.68 3.88
CA ALA A 722 -37.80 11.71 4.86
C ALA A 722 -38.09 12.31 6.25
N ARG A 723 -37.26 13.25 6.74
CA ARG A 723 -37.27 13.70 8.14
C ARG A 723 -37.89 15.08 8.36
N ILE A 724 -37.71 16.02 7.43
CA ILE A 724 -38.09 17.44 7.64
C ILE A 724 -39.06 17.98 6.59
N GLY A 725 -39.51 17.15 5.65
CA GLY A 725 -40.52 17.50 4.66
C GLY A 725 -40.08 18.61 3.69
N GLY A 726 -38.79 18.66 3.33
CA GLY A 726 -38.25 19.68 2.43
C GLY A 726 -38.81 19.59 1.01
N SER A 727 -39.12 20.73 0.38
CA SER A 727 -39.36 20.78 -1.07
C SER A 727 -38.03 20.73 -1.82
N ASP A 728 -38.02 20.23 -3.06
CA ASP A 728 -36.84 20.24 -3.93
C ASP A 728 -36.14 21.60 -3.95
N TYR A 729 -36.90 22.70 -3.99
CA TYR A 729 -36.35 24.06 -3.95
C TYR A 729 -35.58 24.37 -2.66
N SER A 730 -36.11 23.96 -1.51
CA SER A 730 -35.45 24.18 -0.23
C SER A 730 -34.18 23.33 -0.07
N VAL A 731 -34.18 22.12 -0.61
CA VAL A 731 -33.02 21.22 -0.64
C VAL A 731 -31.96 21.77 -1.59
N LEU A 732 -32.33 22.14 -2.82
CA LEU A 732 -31.44 22.78 -3.80
C LEU A 732 -30.81 24.07 -3.25
N ALA A 733 -31.57 24.90 -2.54
CA ALA A 733 -31.05 26.14 -1.96
C ALA A 733 -29.95 25.88 -0.91
N ARG A 734 -30.13 24.85 -0.07
CA ARG A 734 -29.11 24.45 0.92
C ARG A 734 -27.92 23.76 0.28
N ILE A 735 -28.14 22.90 -0.73
CA ILE A 735 -27.05 22.35 -1.56
C ILE A 735 -26.23 23.48 -2.18
N LYS A 736 -26.90 24.52 -2.71
CA LYS A 736 -26.22 25.70 -3.23
C LYS A 736 -25.43 26.43 -2.14
N THR A 737 -25.98 26.59 -0.93
CA THR A 737 -25.24 27.16 0.20
C THR A 737 -23.97 26.35 0.52
N LEU A 738 -24.04 25.03 0.51
CA LEU A 738 -22.87 24.17 0.71
C LEU A 738 -21.83 24.35 -0.39
N ILE A 739 -22.26 24.31 -1.67
CA ILE A 739 -21.38 24.50 -2.83
C ILE A 739 -20.73 25.88 -2.82
N ASP A 740 -21.51 26.94 -2.66
CA ASP A 740 -21.01 28.32 -2.60
C ASP A 740 -20.06 28.49 -1.40
N GLY A 741 -20.37 27.88 -0.26
CA GLY A 741 -19.55 27.90 0.95
C GLY A 741 -18.17 27.28 0.75
N VAL A 742 -18.09 26.08 0.16
CA VAL A 742 -16.78 25.41 -0.05
C VAL A 742 -15.98 26.04 -1.18
N THR A 743 -16.63 26.47 -2.27
CA THR A 743 -15.95 27.12 -3.40
C THR A 743 -15.44 28.51 -3.05
N SER A 744 -16.21 29.31 -2.30
CA SER A 744 -15.74 30.62 -1.81
C SER A 744 -14.58 30.51 -0.81
N SER A 745 -14.47 29.37 -0.11
CA SER A 745 -13.34 29.08 0.76
C SER A 745 -12.08 28.62 0.02
N GLY A 746 -12.17 28.24 -1.26
CA GLY A 746 -11.03 27.83 -2.09
C GLY A 746 -11.10 26.42 -2.71
N ALA A 747 -12.22 25.70 -2.58
CA ALA A 747 -12.39 24.44 -3.30
C ALA A 747 -12.37 24.68 -4.81
N LEU A 748 -11.58 23.89 -5.54
CA LEU A 748 -11.42 24.00 -6.98
C LEU A 748 -12.68 23.57 -7.72
N HIS A 749 -13.33 22.50 -7.26
CA HIS A 749 -14.48 21.91 -7.92
C HIS A 749 -15.35 21.10 -6.95
N VAL A 750 -16.66 21.01 -7.25
CA VAL A 750 -17.61 20.14 -6.52
C VAL A 750 -18.24 19.11 -7.45
N PHE A 751 -18.09 17.83 -7.11
CA PHE A 751 -18.80 16.73 -7.74
C PHE A 751 -20.11 16.46 -6.98
N LEU A 752 -21.22 16.97 -7.52
CA LEU A 752 -22.55 16.77 -6.96
C LEU A 752 -23.10 15.42 -7.43
N ILE A 753 -23.43 14.52 -6.51
CA ILE A 753 -24.07 13.24 -6.82
C ILE A 753 -25.58 13.44 -6.78
N SER A 754 -26.26 13.03 -7.85
CA SER A 754 -27.73 13.17 -8.00
C SER A 754 -28.50 12.35 -6.96
N GLU A 755 -29.77 12.69 -6.76
CA GLU A 755 -30.67 11.91 -5.89
C GLU A 755 -31.35 10.77 -6.65
N ALA A 756 -31.74 9.71 -5.95
CA ALA A 756 -32.28 8.49 -6.57
C ALA A 756 -33.65 8.70 -7.24
N TYR A 757 -34.53 9.50 -6.64
CA TYR A 757 -35.89 9.69 -7.14
C TYR A 757 -35.92 10.47 -8.46
N ILE A 758 -36.63 9.95 -9.47
CA ILE A 758 -36.65 10.49 -10.84
C ILE A 758 -37.01 11.98 -10.92
N TYR A 759 -37.96 12.45 -10.09
CA TYR A 759 -38.34 13.86 -10.06
C TYR A 759 -37.17 14.73 -9.58
N ASN A 760 -36.48 14.29 -8.52
CA ASN A 760 -35.31 14.97 -7.97
C ASN A 760 -34.14 14.94 -8.96
N GLN A 761 -33.93 13.84 -9.69
CA GLN A 761 -32.91 13.74 -10.74
C GLN A 761 -33.10 14.83 -11.80
N LEU A 762 -34.32 14.99 -12.32
CA LEU A 762 -34.64 16.02 -13.32
C LEU A 762 -34.44 17.42 -12.76
N THR A 763 -34.82 17.64 -11.50
CA THR A 763 -34.61 18.92 -10.82
C THR A 763 -33.11 19.26 -10.68
N TRP A 764 -32.26 18.27 -10.33
CA TRP A 764 -30.81 18.47 -10.18
C TRP A 764 -30.16 18.71 -11.54
N GLN A 765 -30.55 17.93 -12.56
CA GLN A 765 -30.09 18.12 -13.94
C GLN A 765 -30.46 19.51 -14.47
N GLY A 766 -31.70 19.96 -14.25
CA GLY A 766 -32.15 21.30 -14.63
C GLY A 766 -31.40 22.42 -13.90
N ALA A 767 -31.17 22.26 -12.59
CA ALA A 767 -30.38 23.21 -11.80
C ALA A 767 -28.93 23.30 -12.30
N THR A 768 -28.27 22.18 -12.55
CA THR A 768 -26.91 22.17 -13.12
C THR A 768 -26.88 22.77 -14.52
N ALA A 769 -27.80 22.37 -15.41
CA ALA A 769 -27.84 22.85 -16.80
C ALA A 769 -28.15 24.35 -16.93
N SER A 770 -28.92 24.91 -16.00
CA SER A 770 -29.19 26.35 -15.93
C SER A 770 -28.05 27.18 -15.35
N GLY A 771 -26.98 26.53 -14.85
CA GLY A 771 -25.87 27.20 -14.17
C GLY A 771 -26.18 27.64 -12.74
N TYR A 772 -27.28 27.16 -12.13
CA TYR A 772 -27.70 27.56 -10.78
C TYR A 772 -26.61 27.35 -9.70
N PHE A 773 -25.88 26.24 -9.81
CA PHE A 773 -24.81 25.88 -8.88
C PHE A 773 -23.44 26.52 -9.22
N GLY A 774 -23.35 27.30 -10.29
CA GLY A 774 -22.09 27.89 -10.75
C GLY A 774 -21.28 26.97 -11.67
N ALA A 775 -20.15 27.48 -12.16
CA ALA A 775 -19.33 26.84 -13.19
C ALA A 775 -18.45 25.69 -12.68
N ASN A 776 -18.11 25.69 -11.38
CA ASN A 776 -17.17 24.74 -10.78
C ASN A 776 -17.91 23.53 -10.19
N VAL A 777 -18.93 23.02 -10.90
CA VAL A 777 -19.75 21.90 -10.46
C VAL A 777 -19.95 20.90 -11.58
N THR A 778 -19.77 19.62 -11.27
CA THR A 778 -20.12 18.51 -12.17
C THR A 778 -21.16 17.63 -11.50
N LEU A 779 -22.29 17.43 -12.18
CA LEU A 779 -23.31 16.49 -11.76
C LEU A 779 -22.91 15.07 -12.16
N ILE A 780 -22.92 14.15 -11.19
CA ILE A 780 -22.80 12.71 -11.39
C ILE A 780 -24.19 12.11 -11.16
N ASN A 781 -24.77 11.49 -12.19
CA ASN A 781 -26.04 10.79 -12.05
C ASN A 781 -25.82 9.28 -12.11
N PRO A 782 -25.65 8.59 -10.97
CA PRO A 782 -25.52 7.13 -10.96
C PRO A 782 -26.84 6.42 -11.29
N PHE A 783 -27.96 7.14 -11.33
CA PHE A 783 -29.30 6.57 -11.53
C PHE A 783 -29.82 6.72 -12.96
N GLN A 784 -28.99 7.16 -13.90
CA GLN A 784 -29.37 7.26 -15.31
C GLN A 784 -29.72 5.88 -15.91
N ALA A 785 -30.75 5.83 -16.76
CA ALA A 785 -31.16 4.60 -17.43
C ALA A 785 -29.98 3.91 -18.15
N GLY A 786 -29.86 2.59 -17.93
CA GLY A 786 -28.75 1.78 -18.44
C GLY A 786 -27.55 1.66 -17.48
N ILE A 787 -27.55 2.38 -16.36
CA ILE A 787 -26.57 2.20 -15.28
C ILE A 787 -27.10 1.16 -14.28
N PRO A 788 -26.29 0.16 -13.86
CA PRO A 788 -26.71 -0.87 -12.91
C PRO A 788 -27.30 -0.32 -11.61
N PHE A 789 -26.76 0.80 -11.13
CA PHE A 789 -27.14 1.43 -9.87
C PHE A 789 -28.57 2.02 -9.87
N THR A 790 -29.20 2.18 -11.03
CA THR A 790 -30.62 2.59 -11.14
C THR A 790 -31.59 1.54 -10.61
N ASP A 791 -31.22 0.25 -10.63
CA ASP A 791 -32.08 -0.82 -10.13
C ASP A 791 -31.86 -1.03 -8.63
N HIS A 792 -32.69 -0.37 -7.83
CA HIS A 792 -32.66 -0.49 -6.37
C HIS A 792 -33.09 -1.86 -5.85
N SER A 793 -33.68 -2.71 -6.70
CA SER A 793 -34.02 -4.10 -6.34
C SER A 793 -32.85 -5.07 -6.50
N ASN A 794 -31.73 -4.61 -7.08
CA ASN A 794 -30.53 -5.42 -7.21
C ASN A 794 -29.87 -5.60 -5.84
N ALA A 795 -30.11 -6.77 -5.22
CA ALA A 795 -29.57 -7.14 -3.92
C ALA A 795 -28.04 -7.27 -3.86
N GLU A 796 -27.35 -7.30 -5.01
CA GLU A 796 -25.89 -7.21 -5.04
C GLU A 796 -25.42 -5.78 -4.79
N LEU A 797 -26.17 -4.77 -5.24
CA LEU A 797 -25.82 -3.36 -5.18
C LEU A 797 -26.45 -2.62 -4.01
N TRP A 798 -27.62 -3.07 -3.57
CA TRP A 798 -28.44 -2.39 -2.58
C TRP A 798 -28.78 -3.31 -1.42
N HIS A 799 -28.73 -2.76 -0.21
CA HIS A 799 -29.32 -3.40 0.96
C HIS A 799 -30.84 -3.49 0.83
N PRO A 800 -31.51 -4.38 1.59
CA PRO A 800 -32.98 -4.55 1.52
C PRO A 800 -33.81 -3.29 1.79
N ASP A 801 -33.21 -2.23 2.32
CA ASP A 801 -33.88 -0.93 2.51
C ASP A 801 -33.99 -0.09 1.23
N ASN A 802 -33.35 -0.51 0.13
CA ASN A 802 -33.33 0.16 -1.17
C ASN A 802 -32.77 1.60 -1.12
N ILE A 803 -32.01 1.95 -0.08
CA ILE A 803 -31.43 3.28 0.16
C ILE A 803 -29.92 3.21 0.28
N HIS A 804 -29.38 2.19 0.95
CA HIS A 804 -27.96 2.09 1.21
C HIS A 804 -27.29 1.14 0.22
N PRO A 805 -26.19 1.56 -0.44
CA PRO A 805 -25.42 0.65 -1.26
C PRO A 805 -24.78 -0.43 -0.39
N THR A 806 -24.74 -1.66 -0.90
CA THR A 806 -23.86 -2.70 -0.34
C THR A 806 -22.40 -2.32 -0.57
N ARG A 807 -21.46 -3.11 -0.04
CA ARG A 807 -20.04 -3.00 -0.39
C ARG A 807 -19.78 -3.03 -1.91
N ALA A 808 -20.50 -3.86 -2.67
CA ALA A 808 -20.35 -3.89 -4.13
C ALA A 808 -20.96 -2.64 -4.78
N GLY A 809 -22.05 -2.12 -4.23
CA GLY A 809 -22.59 -0.81 -4.61
C GLY A 809 -21.63 0.34 -4.35
N ASP A 810 -20.97 0.37 -3.20
CA ASP A 810 -19.95 1.37 -2.87
C ASP A 810 -18.75 1.29 -3.82
N ARG A 811 -18.30 0.08 -4.17
CA ARG A 811 -17.24 -0.11 -5.19
C ARG A 811 -17.67 0.45 -6.54
N PHE A 812 -18.90 0.17 -6.96
CA PHE A 812 -19.45 0.71 -8.20
C PHE A 812 -19.47 2.25 -8.16
N LEU A 813 -19.97 2.83 -7.08
CA LEU A 813 -20.04 4.28 -6.91
C LEU A 813 -18.66 4.93 -6.89
N ALA A 814 -17.69 4.34 -6.17
CA ALA A 814 -16.30 4.79 -6.16
C ALA A 814 -15.71 4.82 -7.58
N SER A 815 -15.95 3.79 -8.39
CA SER A 815 -15.48 3.76 -9.78
C SER A 815 -16.08 4.87 -10.64
N LEU A 816 -17.38 5.13 -10.49
CA LEU A 816 -18.09 6.17 -11.25
C LEU A 816 -17.64 7.58 -10.83
N VAL A 817 -17.52 7.82 -9.53
CA VAL A 817 -17.07 9.10 -8.97
C VAL A 817 -15.62 9.36 -9.37
N SER A 818 -14.73 8.39 -9.18
CA SER A 818 -13.33 8.50 -9.60
C SER A 818 -13.19 8.72 -11.10
N ALA A 819 -14.00 8.10 -11.95
CA ALA A 819 -13.95 8.35 -13.40
C ALA A 819 -14.18 9.84 -13.73
N LYS A 820 -15.12 10.50 -13.04
CA LYS A 820 -15.38 11.94 -13.24
C LYS A 820 -14.29 12.83 -12.65
N ILE A 821 -13.74 12.45 -11.49
CA ILE A 821 -12.60 13.14 -10.88
C ILE A 821 -11.37 13.02 -11.78
N ASN A 822 -11.09 11.84 -12.32
CA ASN A 822 -9.95 11.59 -13.21
C ASN A 822 -10.05 12.43 -14.49
N THR A 823 -11.22 12.50 -15.13
CA THR A 823 -11.43 13.37 -16.29
C THR A 823 -11.17 14.85 -15.95
N TYR A 824 -11.57 15.30 -14.77
CA TYR A 824 -11.30 16.66 -14.33
C TYR A 824 -9.80 16.88 -14.08
N ILE A 825 -9.12 15.95 -13.43
CA ILE A 825 -7.67 16.02 -13.19
C ILE A 825 -6.94 16.10 -14.53
N GLU A 826 -7.21 15.19 -15.47
CA GLU A 826 -6.57 15.17 -16.81
C GLU A 826 -6.78 16.47 -17.60
N ALA A 827 -7.95 17.10 -17.45
CA ALA A 827 -8.25 18.36 -18.13
C ALA A 827 -7.51 19.57 -17.52
N ASN A 828 -6.97 19.44 -16.30
CA ASN A 828 -6.36 20.53 -15.53
C ASN A 828 -4.92 20.25 -15.07
N SER A 829 -4.32 19.11 -15.47
CA SER A 829 -2.99 18.61 -15.06
C SER A 829 -1.81 19.09 -15.90
#